data_AF-A0A850MRJ8-F1
#
_entry.id   AF-A0A850MRJ8-F1
#
_cell.length_a   1.000
_cell.length_b   1.000
_cell.length_c   1.000
_cell.angle_alpha   90.00
_cell.angle_beta   90.00
_cell.angle_gamma   90.00
#
_symmetry.space_group_name_H-M   'P 1'
#
loop_
_entity.id
_entity.type
_entity.pdbx_description
1 polymer ?
#
loop_
_entity_poly.entity_id
_entity_poly.type
_entity_poly.pdbx_seq_one_letter_code
_entity_poly.pdbx_strand_id
1 'polypeptide(L)'
;MPKSIDEVAGEIMNEMEKLLLERVYIAILREGSVLYASTALDKHIELLKLFVITEFKQMNNFDHHFPLPGTNLAIFNIENILVALYTKKGYQGQLLSFKTKIKKFSKDLKIAIELPTTRPIQTEQKEQILPKMTQTVSLTLGLSDDESAVLKLCDGNHSIREIVVKTRIPRKNVIDIIRRYENKDWLQLDFRGDIEIIPISIKKFPETAVRLGMISKKSLEINKLCDGINNIQDIATKLEISEKELRKILGKMEKNEVIRMSVKIPEERPRISEVPSEKAEALTAEEISNPELYVKPNLAENISLTVGFNEKEKQVLKLLDGSHSIVDLYHVTQIPITEIFQIIFEYEEKGWIRIPIDDFKKIVIVKEKLKEEFRLRELKAEYQSLFGEPAVTSDEALEIAEKVLEEPPSLVSKETLEVEDALEREALLQQIQEELPLMPPSALNKLVDKLIQISPRSREGMLNKLLYSESSKKFKKPVEPQPSAPVSVSEPAPMPSQTEPIKGVFDESPLLRPSELLKVSLSLESEAPSQPAIPQPPSPIEIKKPKEETQPVSTQTIPSEPTPAPELIEEGITIEEGQVTEVLNFIDSLLGIPEILYIALIDYGGTIFYQTTKESTLWDISKDTLKFIQNWKAQAPSIYLGDKIKYAVIKTEPEMLIATNIKGIGHVVTIPINDKLFILTKVSKEGDALLIADDVSIVAKQINEMFQGF
;
A
#
# COMPACT_ATOMS: atom_id res chain seq x y z
N MET A 1 12.44 28.14 16.08
CA MET A 1 10.99 28.44 16.02
C MET A 1 10.27 27.10 15.94
N PRO A 2 9.12 26.94 16.61
CA PRO A 2 8.35 25.70 16.50
C PRO A 2 7.87 25.55 15.04
N LYS A 3 8.03 24.36 14.48
CA LYS A 3 7.63 24.05 13.10
C LYS A 3 6.11 23.86 13.03
N SER A 4 5.52 24.28 11.92
CA SER A 4 4.11 23.96 11.62
C SER A 4 3.93 22.50 11.20
N ILE A 5 2.71 21.98 11.29
CA ILE A 5 2.43 20.58 10.88
C ILE A 5 2.75 20.34 9.40
N ASP A 6 2.53 21.35 8.55
CA ASP A 6 2.84 21.32 7.12
C ASP A 6 4.37 21.23 6.87
N GLU A 7 5.15 21.98 7.65
CA GLU A 7 6.62 21.95 7.57
C GLU A 7 7.17 20.58 7.99
N VAL A 8 6.67 20.02 9.09
CA VAL A 8 7.08 18.68 9.56
C VAL A 8 6.69 17.60 8.54
N ALA A 9 5.47 17.66 7.99
CA ALA A 9 5.05 16.75 6.93
C ALA A 9 5.95 16.86 5.68
N GLY A 10 6.31 18.09 5.28
CA GLY A 10 7.22 18.37 4.18
C GLY A 10 8.62 17.81 4.40
N GLU A 11 9.16 17.91 5.61
CA GLU A 11 10.46 17.34 5.97
C GLU A 11 10.45 15.81 5.92
N ILE A 12 9.40 15.16 6.45
CA ILE A 12 9.24 13.70 6.39
C ILE A 12 9.17 13.24 4.93
N MET A 13 8.35 13.90 4.10
CA MET A 13 8.24 13.56 2.67
C MET A 13 9.59 13.68 1.95
N ASN A 14 10.32 14.78 2.14
CA ASN A 14 11.60 15.02 1.49
C ASN A 14 12.69 14.02 1.93
N GLU A 15 12.72 13.64 3.21
CA GLU A 15 13.70 12.67 3.72
C GLU A 15 13.39 11.25 3.21
N MET A 16 12.12 10.87 3.21
CA MET A 16 11.69 9.57 2.68
C MET A 16 11.85 9.49 1.16
N GLU A 17 11.58 10.56 0.42
CA GLU A 17 11.78 10.59 -1.04
C GLU A 17 13.26 10.44 -1.42
N LYS A 18 14.19 11.00 -0.62
CA LYS A 18 15.63 10.78 -0.82
C LYS A 18 16.06 9.34 -0.53
N LEU A 19 15.49 8.71 0.49
CA LEU A 19 15.83 7.34 0.87
C LEU A 19 15.27 6.32 -0.12
N LEU A 20 14.04 6.54 -0.58
CA LEU A 20 13.34 5.59 -1.44
C LEU A 20 13.57 5.84 -2.92
N LEU A 21 14.11 7.01 -3.28
CA LEU A 21 14.19 7.56 -4.65
C LEU A 21 12.81 7.79 -5.31
N GLU A 22 11.75 7.66 -4.51
CA GLU A 22 10.36 7.60 -4.94
C GLU A 22 9.53 8.61 -4.17
N ARG A 23 8.61 9.28 -4.86
CA ARG A 23 7.76 10.30 -4.23
C ARG A 23 6.83 9.67 -3.18
N VAL A 24 6.99 10.09 -1.93
CA VAL A 24 6.18 9.67 -0.78
C VAL A 24 5.10 10.69 -0.48
N TYR A 25 3.90 10.20 -0.17
CA TYR A 25 2.76 10.99 0.25
C TYR A 25 2.47 10.69 1.72
N ILE A 26 2.13 11.70 2.49
CA ILE A 26 1.90 11.58 3.94
C ILE A 26 0.51 12.05 4.35
N ALA A 27 -0.07 11.38 5.34
CA ALA A 27 -1.19 11.88 6.14
C ALA A 27 -0.86 11.77 7.62
N ILE A 28 -1.27 12.78 8.40
CA ILE A 28 -1.08 12.88 9.84
C ILE A 28 -2.45 13.09 10.47
N LEU A 29 -2.85 12.15 11.32
CA LEU A 29 -4.14 12.14 12.00
C LEU A 29 -3.94 12.06 13.52
N ARG A 30 -4.84 12.69 14.27
CA ARG A 30 -4.94 12.55 15.73
C ARG A 30 -6.39 12.39 16.12
N GLU A 31 -6.70 11.33 16.88
CA GLU A 31 -8.06 11.10 17.41
C GLU A 31 -9.15 11.16 16.31
N GLY A 32 -8.85 10.63 15.12
CA GLY A 32 -9.74 10.62 13.94
C GLY A 32 -9.80 11.94 13.17
N SER A 33 -9.23 13.02 13.69
CA SER A 33 -9.12 14.31 13.01
C SER A 33 -7.91 14.33 12.08
N VAL A 34 -8.12 14.72 10.82
CA VAL A 34 -7.03 14.88 9.85
C VAL A 34 -6.36 16.21 10.09
N LEU A 35 -5.10 16.18 10.52
CA LEU A 35 -4.28 17.37 10.73
C LEU A 35 -3.57 17.78 9.44
N TYR A 36 -3.11 16.78 8.68
CA TYR A 36 -2.49 16.95 7.38
C TYR A 36 -2.82 15.74 6.49
N ALA A 37 -3.08 15.96 5.21
CA ALA A 37 -3.16 14.87 4.23
C ALA A 37 -2.74 15.33 2.85
N SER A 38 -1.87 14.55 2.22
CA SER A 38 -1.52 14.70 0.81
C SER A 38 -2.69 14.27 -0.08
N THR A 39 -2.94 14.98 -1.18
CA THR A 39 -4.08 14.68 -2.10
C THR A 39 -4.05 13.26 -2.70
N ALA A 40 -2.87 12.63 -2.80
CA ALA A 40 -2.78 11.23 -3.26
C ALA A 40 -3.41 10.22 -2.28
N LEU A 41 -3.54 10.61 -1.01
CA LEU A 41 -4.14 9.80 0.05
C LEU A 41 -5.65 10.02 0.20
N ASP A 42 -6.29 10.90 -0.60
CA ASP A 42 -7.74 11.20 -0.48
C ASP A 42 -8.61 9.94 -0.50
N LYS A 43 -8.25 8.94 -1.33
CA LYS A 43 -8.95 7.64 -1.43
C LYS A 43 -8.79 6.77 -0.18
N HIS A 44 -7.78 7.03 0.64
CA HIS A 44 -7.44 6.25 1.82
C HIS A 44 -7.77 6.99 3.13
N ILE A 45 -8.10 8.29 3.11
CA ILE A 45 -8.39 9.08 4.31
C ILE A 45 -9.50 8.45 5.16
N GLU A 46 -10.58 7.98 4.54
CA GLU A 46 -11.69 7.38 5.29
C GLU A 46 -11.31 6.07 5.97
N LEU A 47 -10.49 5.24 5.30
CA LEU A 47 -9.90 4.05 5.90
C LEU A 47 -8.95 4.42 7.05
N LEU A 48 -8.10 5.43 6.89
CA LEU A 48 -7.20 5.88 7.94
C LEU A 48 -7.97 6.39 9.16
N LYS A 49 -9.05 7.17 8.96
CA LYS A 49 -9.94 7.60 10.05
C LYS A 49 -10.55 6.40 10.78
N LEU A 50 -11.03 5.41 10.04
CA LEU A 50 -11.59 4.19 10.62
C LEU A 50 -10.53 3.44 11.45
N PHE A 51 -9.33 3.28 10.89
CA PHE A 51 -8.20 2.64 11.56
C PHE A 51 -7.81 3.35 12.86
N VAL A 52 -7.82 4.70 12.90
CA VAL A 52 -7.59 5.47 14.15
C VAL A 52 -8.63 5.14 15.23
N ILE A 53 -9.87 4.85 14.84
CA ILE A 53 -10.97 4.58 15.77
C ILE A 53 -10.93 3.14 16.27
N THR A 54 -10.70 2.16 15.38
CA THR A 54 -10.84 0.73 15.68
C THR A 54 -9.55 0.09 16.19
N GLU A 55 -8.49 0.12 15.38
CA GLU A 55 -7.29 -0.70 15.58
C GLU A 55 -6.13 0.07 16.22
N PHE A 56 -6.09 1.39 16.05
CA PHE A 56 -4.95 2.21 16.47
C PHE A 56 -4.67 2.18 17.98
N LYS A 57 -5.70 1.97 18.81
CA LYS A 57 -5.52 1.79 20.27
C LYS A 57 -4.73 0.54 20.65
N GLN A 58 -4.66 -0.44 19.76
CA GLN A 58 -3.94 -1.69 19.99
C GLN A 58 -2.47 -1.60 19.56
N MET A 59 -2.11 -0.58 18.77
CA MET A 59 -0.74 -0.39 18.31
C MET A 59 0.15 0.18 19.40
N ASN A 60 1.29 -0.47 19.65
CA ASN A 60 2.30 0.08 20.54
C ASN A 60 2.90 1.38 19.98
N ASN A 61 3.48 2.19 20.87
CA ASN A 61 4.15 3.41 20.46
C ASN A 61 5.38 3.08 19.59
N PHE A 62 5.54 3.79 18.47
CA PHE A 62 6.52 3.56 17.41
C PHE A 62 6.35 2.26 16.62
N ASP A 63 5.22 1.60 16.77
CA ASP A 63 4.88 0.44 15.97
C ASP A 63 4.31 0.85 14.60
N HIS A 64 4.18 -0.14 13.72
CA HIS A 64 3.73 0.04 12.35
C HIS A 64 2.71 -1.02 11.94
N HIS A 65 1.88 -0.70 10.96
CA HIS A 65 0.90 -1.62 10.41
C HIS A 65 0.71 -1.42 8.91
N PHE A 66 0.32 -2.49 8.22
CA PHE A 66 0.05 -2.52 6.80
C PHE A 66 -1.43 -2.82 6.59
N PRO A 67 -2.29 -1.78 6.52
CA PRO A 67 -3.74 -1.97 6.57
C PRO A 67 -4.31 -2.64 5.30
N LEU A 68 -3.58 -2.60 4.19
CA LEU A 68 -4.04 -3.10 2.90
C LEU A 68 -2.94 -3.94 2.24
N PRO A 69 -3.18 -5.24 1.97
CA PRO A 69 -2.22 -6.07 1.23
C PRO A 69 -2.10 -5.56 -0.21
N GLY A 70 -0.86 -5.51 -0.73
CA GLY A 70 -0.56 -5.08 -2.10
C GLY A 70 -0.70 -3.58 -2.37
N THR A 71 -1.09 -2.78 -1.38
CA THR A 71 -1.01 -1.32 -1.46
C THR A 71 0.21 -0.86 -0.67
N ASN A 72 1.08 -0.05 -1.27
CA ASN A 72 2.24 0.52 -0.58
C ASN A 72 1.80 1.65 0.38
N LEU A 73 1.07 1.28 1.41
CA LEU A 73 0.58 2.13 2.48
C LEU A 73 1.07 1.52 3.79
N ALA A 74 1.83 2.31 4.56
CA ALA A 74 2.30 1.96 5.88
C ALA A 74 1.77 2.98 6.89
N ILE A 75 1.30 2.50 8.03
CA ILE A 75 0.82 3.31 9.14
C ILE A 75 1.82 3.19 10.28
N PHE A 76 2.12 4.30 10.96
CA PHE A 76 2.99 4.37 12.11
C PHE A 76 2.27 5.06 13.27
N ASN A 77 2.39 4.51 14.48
CA ASN A 77 1.91 5.17 15.70
C ASN A 77 3.05 5.95 16.36
N ILE A 78 2.89 7.27 16.50
CA ILE A 78 3.84 8.15 17.18
C ILE A 78 3.08 8.86 18.30
N GLU A 79 3.03 8.26 19.48
CA GLU A 79 2.40 8.83 20.67
C GLU A 79 0.94 9.27 20.46
N ASN A 80 0.11 8.35 19.96
CA ASN A 80 -1.29 8.58 19.60
C ASN A 80 -1.49 9.49 18.37
N ILE A 81 -0.41 9.79 17.64
CA ILE A 81 -0.46 10.45 16.34
C ILE A 81 -0.26 9.38 15.28
N LEU A 82 -1.25 9.21 14.42
CA LEU A 82 -1.15 8.31 13.29
C LEU A 82 -0.43 9.02 12.15
N VAL A 83 0.70 8.47 11.72
CA VAL A 83 1.41 8.92 10.51
C VAL A 83 1.30 7.84 9.46
N ALA A 84 0.63 8.13 8.34
CA ALA A 84 0.50 7.23 7.21
C ALA A 84 1.41 7.68 6.06
N LEU A 85 2.22 6.76 5.54
CA LEU A 85 3.07 6.95 4.36
C LEU A 85 2.56 6.11 3.21
N TYR A 86 2.47 6.71 2.04
CA TYR A 86 2.00 6.06 0.81
C TYR A 86 2.94 6.33 -0.35
N THR A 87 3.22 5.30 -1.15
CA THR A 87 3.89 5.43 -2.45
C THR A 87 3.04 4.79 -3.55
N LYS A 88 3.13 5.31 -4.78
CA LYS A 88 2.39 4.72 -5.92
C LYS A 88 3.06 3.47 -6.48
N LYS A 89 4.37 3.33 -6.25
CA LYS A 89 5.26 2.27 -6.76
C LYS A 89 6.26 1.90 -5.66
N GLY A 90 7.04 0.84 -5.89
CA GLY A 90 8.00 0.30 -4.93
C GLY A 90 7.42 -0.85 -4.12
N TYR A 91 8.18 -1.31 -3.12
CA TYR A 91 7.74 -2.38 -2.22
C TYR A 91 7.23 -1.79 -0.92
N GLN A 92 6.16 -2.37 -0.39
CA GLN A 92 5.57 -1.96 0.89
C GLN A 92 6.60 -1.98 2.05
N GLY A 93 7.53 -2.95 2.03
CA GLY A 93 8.62 -3.04 3.01
C GLY A 93 9.59 -1.86 3.00
N GLN A 94 9.76 -1.15 1.88
CA GLN A 94 10.65 0.01 1.80
C GLN A 94 10.17 1.15 2.73
N LEU A 95 8.86 1.28 2.94
CA LEU A 95 8.30 2.29 3.85
C LEU A 95 8.73 2.07 5.30
N LEU A 96 9.16 0.85 5.68
CA LEU A 96 9.69 0.54 7.01
C LEU A 96 10.99 1.26 7.32
N SER A 97 11.71 1.75 6.32
CA SER A 97 12.88 2.60 6.52
C SER A 97 12.54 3.84 7.37
N PHE A 98 11.29 4.32 7.34
CA PHE A 98 10.82 5.40 8.21
C PHE A 98 10.95 5.07 9.69
N LYS A 99 10.83 3.79 10.09
CA LYS A 99 10.92 3.35 11.49
C LYS A 99 12.22 3.82 12.17
N THR A 100 13.33 3.79 11.44
CA THR A 100 14.64 4.28 11.91
C THR A 100 14.66 5.80 12.16
N LYS A 101 13.79 6.55 11.49
CA LYS A 101 13.70 8.02 11.54
C LYS A 101 12.58 8.54 12.45
N ILE A 102 11.63 7.70 12.85
CA ILE A 102 10.47 8.09 13.68
C ILE A 102 10.89 8.90 14.92
N LYS A 103 11.94 8.47 15.63
CA LYS A 103 12.43 9.14 16.84
C LYS A 103 12.91 10.57 16.59
N LYS A 104 13.36 10.89 15.37
CA LYS A 104 13.79 12.24 14.97
C LYS A 104 12.60 13.19 14.89
N PHE A 105 11.46 12.72 14.36
CA PHE A 105 10.29 13.54 14.08
C PHE A 105 9.27 13.60 15.24
N SER A 106 9.36 12.70 16.22
CA SER A 106 8.37 12.63 17.31
C SER A 106 8.25 13.94 18.11
N LYS A 107 9.38 14.60 18.40
CA LYS A 107 9.40 15.88 19.13
C LYS A 107 8.77 17.02 18.32
N ASP A 108 9.12 17.11 17.04
CA ASP A 108 8.61 18.15 16.14
C ASP A 108 7.11 17.98 15.91
N LEU A 109 6.62 16.74 15.75
CA LEU A 109 5.20 16.43 15.62
C LEU A 109 4.38 16.85 16.85
N LYS A 110 4.86 16.56 18.08
CA LYS A 110 4.15 17.00 19.29
C LYS A 110 4.01 18.50 19.36
N ILE A 111 5.11 19.21 19.15
CA ILE A 111 5.15 20.68 19.22
C ILE A 111 4.21 21.27 18.15
N ALA A 112 4.24 20.72 16.93
CA ALA A 112 3.39 21.18 15.83
C ALA A 112 1.89 21.01 16.11
N ILE A 113 1.50 19.99 16.87
CA ILE A 113 0.10 19.68 17.19
C ILE A 113 -0.42 20.50 18.38
N GLU A 114 0.44 20.82 19.35
CA GLU A 114 0.06 21.63 20.52
C GLU A 114 -0.10 23.11 20.17
N LEU A 115 0.50 23.57 19.06
CA LEU A 115 0.27 24.92 18.56
C LEU A 115 -1.20 25.07 18.16
N PRO A 116 -1.94 26.03 18.75
CA PRO A 116 -3.34 26.24 18.42
C PRO A 116 -3.45 26.55 16.94
N THR A 117 -4.04 25.61 16.20
CA THR A 117 -4.39 25.79 14.79
C THR A 117 -5.18 27.08 14.69
N THR A 118 -4.59 28.08 14.06
CA THR A 118 -5.17 29.42 14.02
C THR A 118 -6.55 29.32 13.38
N ARG A 119 -7.58 29.81 14.08
CA ARG A 119 -9.02 29.66 13.75
C ARG A 119 -9.31 29.97 12.27
N PRO A 120 -10.34 29.32 11.68
CA PRO A 120 -10.66 29.45 10.26
C PRO A 120 -10.97 30.90 9.89
N ILE A 121 -10.21 31.40 8.92
CA ILE A 121 -10.41 32.68 8.25
C ILE A 121 -11.74 32.61 7.48
N GLN A 122 -12.64 33.55 7.75
CA GLN A 122 -13.87 33.73 6.99
C GLN A 122 -13.51 33.82 5.50
N THR A 123 -14.06 32.90 4.69
CA THR A 123 -13.79 32.86 3.25
C THR A 123 -14.50 34.04 2.60
N GLU A 124 -13.80 35.16 2.49
CA GLU A 124 -14.17 36.22 1.57
C GLU A 124 -14.33 35.60 0.18
N GLN A 125 -15.35 36.03 -0.56
CA GLN A 125 -15.68 35.57 -1.91
C GLN A 125 -14.50 35.83 -2.86
N LYS A 126 -13.49 34.95 -2.86
CA LYS A 126 -12.32 35.04 -3.74
C LYS A 126 -12.82 34.90 -5.18
N GLU A 127 -12.40 35.84 -6.01
CA GLU A 127 -12.68 35.95 -7.45
C GLU A 127 -12.61 34.61 -8.18
N GLN A 128 -13.66 34.25 -8.92
CA GLN A 128 -13.76 33.00 -9.68
C GLN A 128 -13.93 33.27 -11.18
N ILE A 129 -13.17 32.52 -12.00
CA ILE A 129 -13.27 32.51 -13.47
C ILE A 129 -14.01 31.24 -13.90
N LEU A 130 -15.10 31.40 -14.64
CA LEU A 130 -16.04 30.36 -15.07
C LEU A 130 -16.04 30.25 -16.61
N PRO A 131 -15.29 29.30 -17.21
CA PRO A 131 -15.30 29.10 -18.65
C PRO A 131 -16.63 28.47 -19.12
N LYS A 132 -17.21 29.02 -20.18
CA LYS A 132 -18.49 28.61 -20.77
C LYS A 132 -18.35 28.39 -22.27
N MET A 133 -18.78 27.24 -22.76
CA MET A 133 -18.87 26.95 -24.19
C MET A 133 -19.89 27.84 -24.91
N THR A 134 -19.46 28.53 -25.96
CA THR A 134 -20.33 29.36 -26.82
C THR A 134 -20.96 28.54 -27.95
N GLN A 135 -20.29 27.48 -28.41
CA GLN A 135 -20.75 26.61 -29.50
C GLN A 135 -20.76 25.15 -29.05
N THR A 136 -21.82 24.42 -29.39
CA THR A 136 -21.95 22.98 -29.14
C THR A 136 -21.12 22.20 -30.15
N VAL A 137 -19.79 22.23 -30.00
CA VAL A 137 -18.89 21.48 -30.88
C VAL A 137 -18.97 19.99 -30.51
N SER A 138 -19.15 19.12 -31.51
CA SER A 138 -19.12 17.67 -31.33
C SER A 138 -17.71 17.26 -30.88
N LEU A 139 -17.54 16.94 -29.60
CA LEU A 139 -16.24 16.67 -28.95
C LEU A 139 -15.54 15.38 -29.44
N THR A 140 -15.99 14.76 -30.52
CA THR A 140 -15.63 13.39 -30.90
C THR A 140 -14.53 13.28 -31.96
N LEU A 141 -14.09 14.35 -32.62
CA LEU A 141 -13.04 14.27 -33.65
C LEU A 141 -11.82 15.15 -33.35
N GLY A 142 -10.67 14.50 -33.10
CA GLY A 142 -9.34 15.12 -33.12
C GLY A 142 -8.88 15.83 -31.85
N LEU A 143 -9.64 15.75 -30.76
CA LEU A 143 -9.24 16.25 -29.45
C LEU A 143 -8.43 15.20 -28.70
N SER A 144 -7.41 15.62 -27.96
CA SER A 144 -6.78 14.75 -26.96
C SER A 144 -7.74 14.44 -25.81
N ASP A 145 -7.52 13.33 -25.11
CA ASP A 145 -8.36 12.94 -23.96
C ASP A 145 -8.40 14.04 -22.89
N ASP A 146 -7.26 14.67 -22.62
CA ASP A 146 -7.10 15.81 -21.71
C ASP A 146 -7.94 17.02 -22.13
N GLU A 147 -7.88 17.41 -23.41
CA GLU A 147 -8.69 18.51 -23.95
C GLU A 147 -10.18 18.22 -23.85
N SER A 148 -10.58 16.98 -24.15
CA SER A 148 -11.98 16.57 -24.06
C SER A 148 -12.49 16.63 -22.62
N ALA A 149 -11.67 16.27 -21.64
CA ALA A 149 -12.03 16.29 -20.22
C ALA A 149 -12.20 17.72 -19.69
N VAL A 150 -11.30 18.64 -20.07
CA VAL A 150 -11.39 20.06 -19.72
C VAL A 150 -12.62 20.70 -20.35
N LEU A 151 -12.84 20.50 -21.66
CA LEU A 151 -13.96 21.11 -22.37
C LEU A 151 -15.32 20.63 -21.88
N LYS A 152 -15.44 19.36 -21.45
CA LYS A 152 -16.67 18.82 -20.83
C LYS A 152 -17.07 19.55 -19.54
N LEU A 153 -16.12 20.13 -18.81
CA LEU A 153 -16.38 20.86 -17.57
C LEU A 153 -16.48 22.38 -17.78
N CYS A 154 -16.32 22.88 -19.01
CA CYS A 154 -16.44 24.30 -19.35
C CYS A 154 -17.91 24.69 -19.66
N ASP A 155 -18.80 24.45 -18.70
CA ASP A 155 -20.24 24.69 -18.78
C ASP A 155 -20.68 26.06 -18.23
N GLY A 156 -19.74 26.85 -17.69
CA GLY A 156 -20.00 28.12 -17.01
C GLY A 156 -20.34 27.97 -15.52
N ASN A 157 -20.37 26.74 -14.98
CA ASN A 157 -20.64 26.50 -13.56
C ASN A 157 -19.38 26.16 -12.77
N HIS A 158 -18.37 25.59 -13.43
CA HIS A 158 -17.15 25.15 -12.78
C HIS A 158 -16.04 26.21 -12.87
N SER A 159 -15.40 26.51 -11.73
CA SER A 159 -14.23 27.37 -11.73
C SER A 159 -13.01 26.67 -12.34
N ILE A 160 -12.03 27.42 -12.86
CA ILE A 160 -10.75 26.84 -13.34
C ILE A 160 -10.12 25.93 -12.25
N ARG A 161 -10.24 26.32 -10.98
CA ARG A 161 -9.73 25.55 -9.84
C ARG A 161 -10.44 24.21 -9.69
N GLU A 162 -11.77 24.20 -9.77
CA GLU A 162 -12.57 22.97 -9.76
C GLU A 162 -12.28 22.07 -10.95
N ILE A 163 -12.08 22.65 -12.14
CA ILE A 163 -11.72 21.89 -13.35
C ILE A 163 -10.37 21.18 -13.15
N VAL A 164 -9.38 21.86 -12.56
CA VAL A 164 -8.08 21.25 -12.21
C VAL A 164 -8.26 20.09 -11.23
N VAL A 165 -9.07 20.27 -10.18
CA VAL A 165 -9.32 19.23 -9.18
C VAL A 165 -10.04 18.02 -9.79
N LYS A 166 -11.08 18.24 -10.59
CA LYS A 166 -11.88 17.17 -11.22
C LYS A 166 -11.12 16.42 -12.30
N THR A 167 -10.35 17.11 -13.14
CA THR A 167 -9.60 16.48 -14.24
C THR A 167 -8.25 15.91 -13.82
N ARG A 168 -7.68 16.39 -12.70
CA ARG A 168 -6.31 16.08 -12.25
C ARG A 168 -5.21 16.50 -13.25
N ILE A 169 -5.56 17.35 -14.23
CA ILE A 169 -4.63 17.90 -15.20
C ILE A 169 -3.89 19.10 -14.56
N PRO A 170 -2.58 19.26 -14.75
CA PRO A 170 -1.85 20.40 -14.23
C PRO A 170 -2.49 21.73 -14.62
N ARG A 171 -2.64 22.66 -13.66
CA ARG A 171 -3.29 23.97 -13.88
C ARG A 171 -2.78 24.71 -15.12
N LYS A 172 -1.46 24.68 -15.36
CA LYS A 172 -0.86 25.28 -16.55
C LYS A 172 -1.46 24.73 -17.85
N ASN A 173 -1.59 23.40 -17.95
CA ASN A 173 -2.17 22.75 -19.12
C ASN A 173 -3.66 23.07 -19.27
N VAL A 174 -4.42 23.10 -18.16
CA VAL A 174 -5.84 23.51 -18.18
C VAL A 174 -5.99 24.95 -18.70
N ILE A 175 -5.15 25.88 -18.24
CA ILE A 175 -5.14 27.27 -18.70
C ILE A 175 -4.77 27.35 -20.19
N ASP A 176 -3.75 26.61 -20.63
CA ASP A 176 -3.30 26.60 -22.03
C ASP A 176 -4.40 26.05 -22.96
N ILE A 177 -5.12 25.02 -22.52
CA ILE A 177 -6.29 24.47 -23.23
C ILE A 177 -7.39 25.54 -23.31
N ILE A 178 -7.79 26.13 -22.18
CA ILE A 178 -8.83 27.17 -22.14
C ILE A 178 -8.48 28.33 -23.09
N ARG A 179 -7.24 28.85 -23.02
CA ARG A 179 -6.76 29.93 -23.90
C ARG A 179 -6.77 29.55 -25.38
N ARG A 180 -6.39 28.31 -25.71
CA ARG A 180 -6.39 27.80 -27.09
C ARG A 180 -7.80 27.82 -27.69
N TYR A 181 -8.82 27.46 -26.90
CA TYR A 181 -10.21 27.42 -27.36
C TYR A 181 -10.95 28.77 -27.22
N GLU A 182 -10.54 29.62 -26.28
CA GLU A 182 -10.94 31.04 -26.22
C GLU A 182 -10.47 31.80 -27.46
N ASN A 183 -9.24 31.56 -27.94
CA ASN A 183 -8.73 32.16 -29.18
C ASN A 183 -9.45 31.69 -30.45
N LYS A 184 -10.21 30.60 -30.38
CA LYS A 184 -11.05 30.08 -31.47
C LYS A 184 -12.51 30.55 -31.34
N ASP A 185 -12.82 31.39 -30.36
CA ASP A 185 -14.19 31.82 -30.00
C ASP A 185 -15.13 30.66 -29.61
N TRP A 186 -14.59 29.52 -29.17
CA TRP A 186 -15.36 28.36 -28.71
C TRP A 186 -15.70 28.42 -27.21
N LEU A 187 -14.90 29.17 -26.45
CA LEU A 187 -15.10 29.42 -25.02
C LEU A 187 -15.23 30.92 -24.76
N GLN A 188 -16.14 31.28 -23.88
CA GLN A 188 -16.28 32.60 -23.27
C GLN A 188 -15.98 32.47 -21.77
N LEU A 189 -15.18 33.37 -21.22
CA LEU A 189 -14.89 33.40 -19.79
C LEU A 189 -15.89 34.31 -19.08
N ASP A 190 -16.75 33.74 -18.24
CA ASP A 190 -17.60 34.47 -17.32
C ASP A 190 -16.89 34.64 -15.98
N PHE A 191 -17.31 35.66 -15.20
CA PHE A 191 -16.57 36.10 -14.03
C PHE A 191 -17.52 36.33 -12.84
N ARG A 192 -17.13 35.87 -11.65
CA ARG A 192 -17.77 36.20 -10.37
C ARG A 192 -16.75 36.86 -9.45
N GLY A 193 -16.91 38.16 -9.21
CA GLY A 193 -16.03 38.98 -8.37
C GLY A 193 -15.40 40.16 -9.12
N ASP A 194 -14.59 40.94 -8.42
CA ASP A 194 -13.84 42.08 -8.98
C ASP A 194 -12.55 41.59 -9.63
N ILE A 195 -12.55 41.37 -10.95
CA ILE A 195 -11.40 40.78 -11.63
C ILE A 195 -10.52 41.84 -12.30
N GLU A 196 -9.20 41.67 -12.18
CA GLU A 196 -8.21 42.47 -12.89
C GLU A 196 -8.24 42.20 -14.41
N ILE A 197 -8.72 43.19 -15.16
CA ILE A 197 -8.67 43.18 -16.62
C ILE A 197 -7.34 43.77 -17.09
N ILE A 198 -6.67 43.09 -18.03
CA ILE A 198 -5.41 43.51 -18.64
C ILE A 198 -5.62 43.77 -20.15
N PRO A 199 -5.32 44.98 -20.64
CA PRO A 199 -5.33 45.24 -22.07
C PRO A 199 -4.06 44.71 -22.75
N ILE A 200 -4.22 43.99 -23.87
CA ILE A 200 -3.13 43.47 -24.70
C ILE A 200 -3.21 44.11 -26.08
N SER A 201 -2.13 44.74 -26.54
CA SER A 201 -2.05 45.34 -27.88
C SER A 201 -1.94 44.26 -28.97
N ILE A 202 -2.90 44.24 -29.90
CA ILE A 202 -2.91 43.37 -31.08
C ILE A 202 -2.15 44.06 -32.22
N LYS A 203 -2.38 45.36 -32.39
CA LYS A 203 -1.79 46.18 -33.46
C LYS A 203 -0.94 47.27 -32.82
N LYS A 204 0.38 47.22 -33.05
CA LYS A 204 1.30 48.29 -32.66
C LYS A 204 1.20 49.43 -33.66
N PHE A 205 1.04 50.65 -33.15
CA PHE A 205 1.04 51.82 -34.02
C PHE A 205 2.45 52.31 -34.32
N PRO A 206 2.78 52.57 -35.60
CA PRO A 206 4.01 53.29 -35.93
C PRO A 206 3.89 54.74 -35.47
N GLU A 207 4.99 55.36 -35.06
CA GLU A 207 5.00 56.75 -34.59
C GLU A 207 4.57 57.75 -35.68
N THR A 208 4.66 57.34 -36.96
CA THR A 208 4.15 58.09 -38.11
C THR A 208 2.64 58.27 -38.08
N ALA A 209 1.87 57.32 -37.52
CA ALA A 209 0.41 57.43 -37.42
C ALA A 209 -0.03 58.61 -36.52
N VAL A 210 0.80 58.95 -35.51
CA VAL A 210 0.59 60.14 -34.68
C VAL A 210 0.94 61.41 -35.45
N ARG A 211 2.04 61.41 -36.21
CA ARG A 211 2.44 62.56 -37.05
C ARG A 211 1.42 62.88 -38.12
N LEU A 212 0.74 61.86 -38.65
CA LEU A 212 -0.33 61.98 -39.64
C LEU A 212 -1.69 62.35 -39.02
N GLY A 213 -1.77 62.52 -37.69
CA GLY A 213 -3.01 62.89 -37.00
C GLY A 213 -4.07 61.78 -36.95
N MET A 214 -3.72 60.56 -37.37
CA MET A 214 -4.66 59.42 -37.38
C MET A 214 -4.96 58.93 -35.96
N ILE A 215 -4.01 59.09 -35.04
CA ILE A 215 -4.09 58.64 -33.65
C ILE A 215 -3.56 59.70 -32.70
N SER A 216 -4.23 59.84 -31.55
CA SER A 216 -3.78 60.77 -30.51
C SER A 216 -2.49 60.27 -29.85
N LYS A 217 -1.63 61.21 -29.43
CA LYS A 217 -0.39 60.88 -28.68
C LYS A 217 -0.69 60.03 -27.43
N LYS A 218 -1.77 60.35 -26.70
CA LYS A 218 -2.24 59.57 -25.54
C LYS A 218 -2.58 58.12 -25.91
N SER A 219 -3.28 57.90 -27.02
CA SER A 219 -3.62 56.55 -27.48
C SER A 219 -2.39 55.73 -27.88
N LEU A 220 -1.35 56.38 -28.41
CA LEU A 220 -0.06 55.71 -28.68
C LEU A 220 0.63 55.29 -27.37
N GLU A 221 0.68 56.17 -26.37
CA GLU A 221 1.28 55.88 -25.06
C GLU A 221 0.51 54.77 -24.32
N ILE A 222 -0.83 54.80 -24.34
CA ILE A 222 -1.67 53.71 -23.82
C ILE A 222 -1.34 52.39 -24.56
N ASN A 223 -1.28 52.39 -25.90
CA ASN A 223 -0.96 51.20 -26.69
C ASN A 223 0.42 50.62 -26.33
N LYS A 224 1.42 51.47 -26.02
CA LYS A 224 2.75 51.05 -25.57
C LYS A 224 2.72 50.36 -24.20
N LEU A 225 1.78 50.72 -23.33
CA LEU A 225 1.61 50.14 -21.99
C LEU A 225 0.65 48.93 -21.95
N CYS A 226 -0.11 48.68 -23.01
CA CYS A 226 -0.95 47.49 -23.20
C CYS A 226 -0.10 46.26 -23.60
N ASP A 227 0.85 45.89 -22.75
CA ASP A 227 1.82 44.81 -22.98
C ASP A 227 1.37 43.45 -22.42
N GLY A 228 0.22 43.38 -21.77
CA GLY A 228 -0.24 42.18 -21.07
C GLY A 228 0.29 42.02 -19.64
N ILE A 229 1.09 42.98 -19.15
CA ILE A 229 1.69 42.95 -17.81
C ILE A 229 0.94 43.90 -16.87
N ASN A 230 0.66 45.12 -17.34
CA ASN A 230 0.05 46.18 -16.54
C ASN A 230 -1.48 46.07 -16.52
N ASN A 231 -2.10 46.18 -15.33
CA ASN A 231 -3.56 46.24 -15.23
C ASN A 231 -4.08 47.67 -15.56
N ILE A 232 -5.40 47.85 -15.66
CA ILE A 232 -6.00 49.18 -15.95
C ILE A 232 -5.57 50.23 -14.93
N GLN A 233 -5.46 49.88 -13.65
CA GLN A 233 -5.04 50.77 -12.57
C GLN A 233 -3.58 51.22 -12.69
N ASP A 234 -2.69 50.30 -13.03
CA ASP A 234 -1.27 50.56 -13.26
C ASP A 234 -1.09 51.52 -14.44
N ILE A 235 -1.84 51.30 -15.53
CA ILE A 235 -1.79 52.16 -16.72
C ILE A 235 -2.36 53.54 -16.40
N ALA A 236 -3.47 53.62 -15.67
CA ALA A 236 -4.08 54.87 -15.24
C ALA A 236 -3.10 55.69 -14.38
N THR A 237 -2.43 55.03 -13.44
CA THR A 237 -1.46 55.63 -12.53
C THR A 237 -0.22 56.12 -13.28
N LYS A 238 0.34 55.30 -14.19
CA LYS A 238 1.54 55.65 -14.98
C LYS A 238 1.32 56.83 -15.94
N LEU A 239 0.10 57.01 -16.43
CA LEU A 239 -0.24 58.08 -17.37
C LEU A 239 -0.91 59.28 -16.70
N GLU A 240 -1.17 59.23 -15.39
CA GLU A 240 -1.90 60.26 -14.64
C GLU A 240 -3.30 60.56 -15.23
N ILE A 241 -4.00 59.52 -15.71
CA ILE A 241 -5.34 59.63 -16.29
C ILE A 241 -6.36 58.94 -15.39
N SER A 242 -7.56 59.51 -15.26
CA SER A 242 -8.63 58.85 -14.48
C SER A 242 -9.04 57.49 -15.08
N GLU A 243 -9.28 56.48 -14.23
CA GLU A 243 -9.67 55.14 -14.71
C GLU A 243 -10.91 55.16 -15.64
N LYS A 244 -11.87 56.05 -15.38
CA LYS A 244 -13.08 56.21 -16.21
C LYS A 244 -12.74 56.70 -17.62
N GLU A 245 -11.79 57.62 -17.75
CA GLU A 245 -11.33 58.11 -19.05
C GLU A 245 -10.52 57.03 -19.76
N LEU A 246 -9.61 56.34 -19.06
CA LEU A 246 -8.84 55.24 -19.61
C LEU A 246 -9.75 54.13 -20.15
N ARG A 247 -10.76 53.69 -19.38
CA ARG A 247 -11.74 52.69 -19.84
C ARG A 247 -12.50 53.13 -21.10
N LYS A 248 -12.85 54.41 -21.24
CA LYS A 248 -13.46 54.94 -22.47
C LYS A 248 -12.51 54.89 -23.66
N ILE A 249 -11.23 55.15 -23.47
CA ILE A 249 -10.21 55.07 -24.53
C ILE A 249 -9.97 53.62 -24.93
N LEU A 250 -9.77 52.72 -23.95
CA LEU A 250 -9.59 51.28 -24.18
C LEU A 250 -10.79 50.69 -24.92
N GLY A 251 -12.03 51.03 -24.55
CA GLY A 251 -13.22 50.56 -25.26
C GLY A 251 -13.31 51.03 -26.73
N LYS A 252 -12.81 52.23 -27.06
CA LYS A 252 -12.70 52.68 -28.45
C LYS A 252 -11.61 51.92 -29.21
N MET A 253 -10.49 51.63 -28.55
CA MET A 253 -9.37 50.88 -29.15
C MET A 253 -9.76 49.41 -29.37
N GLU A 254 -10.49 48.79 -28.44
CA GLU A 254 -11.02 47.44 -28.56
C GLU A 254 -12.03 47.32 -29.70
N LYS A 255 -12.97 48.27 -29.80
CA LYS A 255 -13.93 48.32 -30.93
C LYS A 255 -13.26 48.44 -32.31
N ASN A 256 -12.05 49.00 -32.36
CA ASN A 256 -11.24 49.13 -33.57
C ASN A 256 -10.23 47.98 -33.75
N GLU A 257 -10.31 46.91 -32.94
CA GLU A 257 -9.41 45.76 -32.95
C GLU A 257 -7.92 46.14 -32.80
N VAL A 258 -7.65 47.18 -32.02
CA VAL A 258 -6.29 47.66 -31.74
C VAL A 258 -5.71 46.91 -30.56
N ILE A 259 -6.55 46.72 -29.54
CA ILE A 259 -6.25 46.00 -28.31
C ILE A 259 -7.30 44.92 -28.10
N ARG A 260 -6.95 43.88 -27.35
CA ARG A 260 -7.86 42.89 -26.79
C ARG A 260 -7.88 43.06 -25.27
N MET A 261 -9.05 43.19 -24.67
CA MET A 261 -9.16 43.10 -23.22
C MET A 261 -9.09 41.62 -22.84
N SER A 262 -8.04 41.22 -22.14
CA SER A 262 -7.87 39.86 -21.64
C SER A 262 -7.95 39.89 -20.12
N VAL A 263 -8.57 38.87 -19.53
CA VAL A 263 -8.54 38.73 -18.08
C VAL A 263 -7.20 38.15 -17.65
N LYS A 264 -6.60 38.73 -16.61
CA LYS A 264 -5.44 38.14 -15.96
C LYS A 264 -5.93 36.93 -15.20
N ILE A 265 -5.73 35.75 -15.76
CA ILE A 265 -5.86 34.52 -14.97
C ILE A 265 -4.74 34.59 -13.94
N PRO A 266 -5.04 34.66 -12.62
CA PRO A 266 -4.00 34.69 -11.61
C PRO A 266 -3.17 33.44 -11.78
N GLU A 267 -1.87 33.60 -12.05
CA GLU A 267 -0.93 32.53 -11.83
C GLU A 267 -0.98 32.25 -10.33
N GLU A 268 -1.60 31.11 -9.97
CA GLU A 268 -1.43 30.56 -8.64
C GLU A 268 0.07 30.27 -8.50
N ARG A 269 0.80 31.24 -7.96
CA ARG A 269 2.00 30.93 -7.20
C ARG A 269 1.55 29.87 -6.19
N PRO A 270 2.27 28.74 -6.03
CA PRO A 270 1.85 27.67 -5.14
C PRO A 270 1.57 28.26 -3.76
N ARG A 271 0.28 28.46 -3.50
CA ARG A 271 -0.23 28.86 -2.19
C ARG A 271 -0.57 27.54 -1.53
N ILE A 272 0.14 27.29 -0.45
CA ILE A 272 -0.10 26.20 0.48
C ILE A 272 -1.60 26.22 0.82
N SER A 273 -2.25 25.10 0.46
CA SER A 273 -3.56 24.57 0.84
C SER A 273 -4.75 25.52 1.07
N GLU A 274 -5.87 25.21 0.41
CA GLU A 274 -7.24 25.46 0.94
C GLU A 274 -8.26 24.76 0.01
N VAL A 275 -8.87 23.66 0.45
CA VAL A 275 -10.02 23.00 -0.20
C VAL A 275 -11.22 23.04 0.76
N PRO A 276 -12.42 23.47 0.33
CA PRO A 276 -13.64 23.55 1.16
C PRO A 276 -14.62 22.39 0.92
N SER A 277 -15.51 22.12 1.89
CA SER A 277 -16.71 21.26 1.71
C SER A 277 -17.96 21.86 2.36
N GLU A 278 -19.12 21.44 1.83
CA GLU A 278 -20.44 22.05 1.95
C GLU A 278 -21.33 21.54 3.10
N LYS A 279 -22.50 22.20 3.21
CA LYS A 279 -23.53 22.27 4.25
C LYS A 279 -24.26 20.96 4.58
N ALA A 280 -24.57 20.75 5.87
CA ALA A 280 -25.53 19.76 6.36
C ALA A 280 -26.73 20.44 7.05
N GLU A 281 -27.93 19.93 6.78
CA GLU A 281 -29.18 20.29 7.46
C GLU A 281 -29.17 19.82 8.91
N ALA A 282 -29.83 20.57 9.79
CA ALA A 282 -29.80 20.36 11.23
C ALA A 282 -30.56 19.10 11.64
N LEU A 283 -29.81 18.07 12.07
CA LEU A 283 -30.32 16.86 12.69
C LEU A 283 -30.97 17.17 14.04
N THR A 284 -32.05 16.46 14.36
CA THR A 284 -32.76 16.52 15.64
C THR A 284 -31.92 15.89 16.78
N ALA A 285 -32.17 16.25 18.04
CA ALA A 285 -31.35 15.80 19.17
C ALA A 285 -31.35 14.27 19.37
N GLU A 286 -32.41 13.57 18.94
CA GLU A 286 -32.50 12.11 18.97
C GLU A 286 -31.67 11.44 17.87
N GLU A 287 -31.58 12.06 16.69
CA GLU A 287 -30.69 11.61 15.60
C GLU A 287 -29.21 11.73 15.96
N ILE A 288 -28.87 12.67 16.84
CA ILE A 288 -27.50 12.86 17.35
C ILE A 288 -27.13 11.79 18.37
N SER A 289 -28.09 11.32 19.18
CA SER A 289 -27.83 10.35 20.25
C SER A 289 -27.63 8.92 19.75
N ASN A 290 -28.30 8.52 18.66
CA ASN A 290 -28.21 7.16 18.10
C ASN A 290 -28.18 7.21 16.56
N PRO A 291 -27.13 7.80 15.96
CA PRO A 291 -27.04 7.98 14.51
C PRO A 291 -27.10 6.67 13.73
N GLU A 292 -26.70 5.55 14.33
CA GLU A 292 -26.75 4.20 13.77
C GLU A 292 -28.15 3.71 13.41
N LEU A 293 -29.19 4.19 14.09
CA LEU A 293 -30.56 3.75 13.85
C LEU A 293 -31.15 4.42 12.59
N TYR A 294 -30.55 5.52 12.14
CA TYR A 294 -31.01 6.28 10.99
C TYR A 294 -30.35 5.87 9.66
N VAL A 295 -29.56 4.81 9.67
CA VAL A 295 -28.92 4.26 8.46
C VAL A 295 -29.98 3.67 7.53
N LYS A 296 -29.84 3.91 6.22
CA LYS A 296 -30.77 3.44 5.18
C LYS A 296 -30.12 2.36 4.30
N PRO A 297 -30.29 1.06 4.62
CA PRO A 297 -29.71 -0.01 3.83
C PRO A 297 -30.46 -0.17 2.51
N ASN A 298 -29.76 -0.55 1.45
CA ASN A 298 -30.33 -0.76 0.13
C ASN A 298 -29.98 -2.17 -0.38
N LEU A 299 -30.95 -2.87 -0.96
CA LEU A 299 -30.73 -4.17 -1.59
C LEU A 299 -29.91 -3.99 -2.88
N ALA A 300 -28.78 -4.70 -3.00
CA ALA A 300 -27.83 -4.56 -4.11
C ALA A 300 -28.37 -5.11 -5.44
N GLU A 301 -29.24 -6.12 -5.36
CA GLU A 301 -29.80 -6.85 -6.51
C GLU A 301 -31.28 -7.15 -6.31
N ASN A 302 -32.03 -7.34 -7.40
CA ASN A 302 -33.42 -7.79 -7.37
C ASN A 302 -33.47 -9.28 -7.00
N ILE A 303 -33.33 -9.57 -5.71
CA ILE A 303 -33.35 -10.94 -5.19
C ILE A 303 -34.78 -11.46 -5.19
N SER A 304 -35.03 -12.59 -5.87
CA SER A 304 -36.32 -13.28 -5.82
C SER A 304 -36.51 -13.88 -4.43
N LEU A 305 -37.38 -13.29 -3.60
CA LEU A 305 -37.68 -13.70 -2.22
C LEU A 305 -38.45 -15.05 -2.11
N THR A 306 -38.39 -15.90 -3.14
CA THR A 306 -39.28 -17.05 -3.30
C THR A 306 -38.84 -18.32 -2.58
N VAL A 307 -37.56 -18.52 -2.25
CA VAL A 307 -37.09 -19.76 -1.57
C VAL A 307 -35.94 -19.47 -0.59
N GLY A 308 -36.03 -19.97 0.64
CA GLY A 308 -34.93 -19.99 1.63
C GLY A 308 -34.99 -18.97 2.77
N PHE A 309 -35.82 -17.92 2.64
CA PHE A 309 -35.92 -16.87 3.67
C PHE A 309 -37.01 -17.16 4.70
N ASN A 310 -36.73 -16.88 5.96
CA ASN A 310 -37.76 -16.88 7.00
C ASN A 310 -38.71 -15.67 6.83
N GLU A 311 -39.88 -15.69 7.49
CA GLU A 311 -40.89 -14.64 7.30
C GLU A 311 -40.41 -13.25 7.75
N LYS A 312 -39.59 -13.19 8.81
CA LYS A 312 -39.00 -11.95 9.33
C LYS A 312 -38.00 -11.34 8.34
N GLU A 313 -37.11 -12.16 7.78
CA GLU A 313 -36.15 -11.77 6.74
C GLU A 313 -36.86 -11.22 5.51
N LYS A 314 -37.93 -11.88 5.05
CA LYS A 314 -38.71 -11.38 3.91
C LYS A 314 -39.31 -10.01 4.19
N GLN A 315 -39.79 -9.76 5.41
CA GLN A 315 -40.35 -8.47 5.79
C GLN A 315 -39.27 -7.37 5.82
N VAL A 316 -38.10 -7.64 6.40
CA VAL A 316 -36.98 -6.69 6.44
C VAL A 316 -36.46 -6.42 5.03
N LEU A 317 -36.09 -7.45 4.27
CA LEU A 317 -35.49 -7.33 2.94
C LEU A 317 -36.41 -6.61 1.94
N LYS A 318 -37.73 -6.75 2.06
CA LYS A 318 -38.71 -6.06 1.20
C LYS A 318 -38.71 -4.54 1.38
N LEU A 319 -38.28 -4.05 2.55
CA LEU A 319 -38.26 -2.62 2.88
C LEU A 319 -36.87 -1.99 2.71
N LEU A 320 -35.84 -2.75 2.32
CA LEU A 320 -34.48 -2.27 2.08
C LEU A 320 -34.33 -1.65 0.68
N ASP A 321 -35.02 -0.55 0.43
CA ASP A 321 -34.96 0.21 -0.83
C ASP A 321 -34.07 1.47 -0.74
N GLY A 322 -33.38 1.66 0.39
CA GLY A 322 -32.61 2.87 0.68
C GLY A 322 -33.46 4.08 1.09
N SER A 323 -34.79 3.97 1.17
CA SER A 323 -35.67 5.04 1.64
C SER A 323 -35.98 4.94 3.14
N HIS A 324 -36.07 3.72 3.66
CA HIS A 324 -36.36 3.41 5.06
C HIS A 324 -35.08 3.30 5.90
N SER A 325 -35.07 3.97 7.06
CA SER A 325 -34.05 3.80 8.09
C SER A 325 -34.29 2.54 8.94
N ILE A 326 -33.32 2.15 9.77
CA ILE A 326 -33.50 1.03 10.71
C ILE A 326 -34.62 1.31 11.71
N VAL A 327 -34.81 2.56 12.14
CA VAL A 327 -35.97 2.99 12.94
C VAL A 327 -37.28 2.75 12.18
N ASP A 328 -37.33 3.13 10.91
CA ASP A 328 -38.53 2.91 10.07
C ASP A 328 -38.81 1.41 9.90
N LEU A 329 -37.78 0.60 9.69
CA LEU A 329 -37.92 -0.86 9.62
C LEU A 329 -38.51 -1.43 10.91
N TYR A 330 -38.05 -0.96 12.08
CA TYR A 330 -38.59 -1.36 13.37
C TYR A 330 -40.08 -0.99 13.49
N HIS A 331 -40.44 0.26 13.17
CA HIS A 331 -41.83 0.70 13.25
C HIS A 331 -42.77 -0.04 12.29
N VAL A 332 -42.30 -0.35 11.08
CA VAL A 332 -43.13 -1.04 10.07
C VAL A 332 -43.25 -2.53 10.36
N THR A 333 -42.16 -3.20 10.74
CA THR A 333 -42.12 -4.67 10.89
C THR A 333 -42.40 -5.15 12.32
N GLN A 334 -42.20 -4.30 13.32
CA GLN A 334 -42.21 -4.66 14.75
C GLN A 334 -41.18 -5.74 15.12
N ILE A 335 -40.18 -5.99 14.28
CA ILE A 335 -39.07 -6.92 14.55
C ILE A 335 -38.06 -6.21 15.45
N PRO A 336 -37.55 -6.83 16.53
CA PRO A 336 -36.54 -6.21 17.38
C PRO A 336 -35.34 -5.68 16.60
N ILE A 337 -34.85 -4.49 16.93
CA ILE A 337 -33.73 -3.82 16.23
C ILE A 337 -32.50 -4.73 16.13
N THR A 338 -32.23 -5.53 17.16
CA THR A 338 -31.13 -6.50 17.20
C THR A 338 -31.26 -7.59 16.14
N GLU A 339 -32.47 -8.09 15.88
CA GLU A 339 -32.75 -9.06 14.82
C GLU A 339 -32.66 -8.40 13.44
N ILE A 340 -33.11 -7.14 13.29
CA ILE A 340 -32.97 -6.37 12.06
C ILE A 340 -31.48 -6.22 11.70
N PHE A 341 -30.62 -5.86 12.66
CA PHE A 341 -29.18 -5.77 12.44
C PHE A 341 -28.53 -7.12 12.07
N GLN A 342 -28.95 -8.22 12.71
CA GLN A 342 -28.45 -9.56 12.36
C GLN A 342 -28.77 -9.92 10.90
N ILE A 343 -30.02 -9.67 10.47
CA ILE A 343 -30.44 -9.89 9.08
C ILE A 343 -29.62 -9.00 8.15
N ILE A 344 -29.46 -7.71 8.48
CA ILE A 344 -28.65 -6.79 7.65
C ILE A 344 -27.21 -7.27 7.52
N PHE A 345 -26.55 -7.68 8.61
CA PHE A 345 -25.15 -8.13 8.56
C PHE A 345 -24.97 -9.47 7.86
N GLU A 346 -25.87 -10.42 8.08
CA GLU A 346 -25.80 -11.72 7.40
C GLU A 346 -25.89 -11.55 5.88
N TYR A 347 -26.77 -10.67 5.40
CA TYR A 347 -26.96 -10.45 3.98
C TYR A 347 -26.01 -9.39 3.39
N GLU A 348 -25.44 -8.50 4.20
CA GLU A 348 -24.30 -7.65 3.82
C GLU A 348 -23.06 -8.50 3.54
N GLU A 349 -22.74 -9.48 4.39
CA GLU A 349 -21.60 -10.40 4.21
C GLU A 349 -21.73 -11.26 2.95
N LYS A 350 -22.97 -11.57 2.55
CA LYS A 350 -23.30 -12.24 1.26
C LYS A 350 -23.27 -11.28 0.06
N GLY A 351 -23.07 -9.97 0.28
CA GLY A 351 -23.03 -8.93 -0.74
C GLY A 351 -24.40 -8.49 -1.26
N TRP A 352 -25.49 -8.88 -0.59
CA TRP A 352 -26.87 -8.65 -1.02
C TRP A 352 -27.45 -7.32 -0.54
N ILE A 353 -26.92 -6.79 0.56
CA ILE A 353 -27.27 -5.46 1.07
C ILE A 353 -26.05 -4.56 0.93
N ARG A 354 -26.28 -3.35 0.41
CA ARG A 354 -25.32 -2.26 0.37
C ARG A 354 -25.74 -1.20 1.37
N ILE A 355 -24.79 -0.83 2.22
CA ILE A 355 -24.91 0.30 3.13
C ILE A 355 -24.16 1.47 2.49
N PRO A 356 -24.76 2.66 2.36
CA PRO A 356 -24.07 3.86 1.88
C PRO A 356 -22.79 4.12 2.70
N ILE A 357 -21.71 4.52 2.04
CA ILE A 357 -20.39 4.72 2.67
C ILE A 357 -20.47 5.73 3.83
N ASP A 358 -21.30 6.76 3.69
CA ASP A 358 -21.48 7.80 4.70
C ASP A 358 -22.10 7.27 6.00
N ASP A 359 -22.85 6.17 5.92
CA ASP A 359 -23.52 5.51 7.03
C ASP A 359 -22.77 4.27 7.54
N PHE A 360 -21.84 3.73 6.75
CA PHE A 360 -21.07 2.53 7.07
C PHE A 360 -20.34 2.64 8.42
N LYS A 361 -19.77 3.82 8.72
CA LYS A 361 -19.08 4.07 9.99
C LYS A 361 -19.98 3.87 11.21
N LYS A 362 -21.25 4.28 11.10
CA LYS A 362 -22.23 4.15 12.19
C LYS A 362 -22.56 2.68 12.42
N ILE A 363 -22.68 1.91 11.34
CA ILE A 363 -22.93 0.47 11.40
C ILE A 363 -21.75 -0.33 11.96
N VAL A 364 -20.50 0.01 11.62
CA VAL A 364 -19.32 -0.70 12.15
C VAL A 364 -19.28 -0.65 13.69
N ILE A 365 -19.58 0.52 14.27
CA ILE A 365 -19.65 0.71 15.73
C ILE A 365 -20.72 -0.22 16.34
N VAL A 366 -21.89 -0.35 15.70
CA VAL A 366 -22.94 -1.26 16.16
C VAL A 366 -22.56 -2.72 16.00
N LYS A 367 -21.88 -3.08 14.90
CA LYS A 367 -21.40 -4.44 14.64
C LYS A 367 -20.39 -4.89 15.71
N GLU A 368 -19.51 -4.00 16.15
CA GLU A 368 -18.59 -4.25 17.27
C GLU A 368 -19.34 -4.39 18.60
N LYS A 369 -20.23 -3.44 18.95
CA LYS A 369 -21.05 -3.52 20.17
C LYS A 369 -21.89 -4.81 20.23
N LEU A 370 -22.52 -5.20 19.11
CA LEU A 370 -23.29 -6.43 19.04
C LEU A 370 -22.41 -7.67 19.17
N LYS A 371 -21.21 -7.68 18.56
CA LYS A 371 -20.24 -8.77 18.75
C LYS A 371 -19.81 -8.89 20.21
N GLU A 372 -19.59 -7.78 20.90
CA GLU A 372 -19.28 -7.76 22.33
C GLU A 372 -20.45 -8.29 23.17
N GLU A 373 -21.68 -7.85 22.93
CA GLU A 373 -22.86 -8.35 23.64
C GLU A 373 -23.13 -9.84 23.39
N PHE A 374 -22.94 -10.31 22.14
CA PHE A 374 -23.05 -11.72 21.79
C PHE A 374 -21.98 -12.55 22.50
N ARG A 375 -20.74 -12.09 22.48
CA ARG A 375 -19.63 -12.72 23.19
C ARG A 375 -19.89 -12.74 24.70
N LEU A 376 -20.47 -11.69 25.27
CA LEU A 376 -20.84 -11.62 26.67
C LEU A 376 -21.96 -12.61 27.02
N ARG A 377 -22.95 -12.80 26.14
CA ARG A 377 -23.98 -13.83 26.30
C ARG A 377 -23.43 -15.24 26.20
N GLU A 378 -22.55 -15.51 25.23
CA GLU A 378 -21.88 -16.81 25.09
C GLU A 378 -21.05 -17.11 26.33
N LEU A 379 -20.24 -16.16 26.78
CA LEU A 379 -19.42 -16.31 27.98
C LEU A 379 -20.27 -16.50 29.24
N LYS A 380 -21.42 -15.82 29.32
CA LYS A 380 -22.39 -15.98 30.43
C LYS A 380 -23.09 -17.33 30.38
N ALA A 381 -23.42 -17.83 29.17
CA ALA A 381 -24.02 -19.14 28.97
C ALA A 381 -23.02 -20.27 29.25
N GLU A 382 -21.77 -20.10 28.82
CA GLU A 382 -20.65 -21.00 29.09
C GLU A 382 -20.33 -21.02 30.59
N TYR A 383 -20.24 -19.85 31.24
CA TYR A 383 -20.08 -19.74 32.69
C TYR A 383 -21.26 -20.38 33.44
N GLN A 384 -22.51 -20.17 33.01
CA GLN A 384 -23.67 -20.85 33.58
C GLN A 384 -23.66 -22.37 33.33
N SER A 385 -23.12 -22.83 32.20
CA SER A 385 -22.98 -24.26 31.91
C SER A 385 -21.87 -24.91 32.74
N LEU A 386 -20.81 -24.17 33.05
CA LEU A 386 -19.64 -24.64 33.79
C LEU A 386 -19.83 -24.54 35.31
N PHE A 387 -20.60 -23.56 35.79
CA PHE A 387 -20.71 -23.21 37.21
C PHE A 387 -22.15 -23.15 37.73
N GLY A 388 -23.15 -23.52 36.93
CA GLY A 388 -24.55 -23.47 37.32
C GLY A 388 -25.06 -24.69 38.10
N GLU A 389 -25.12 -24.59 39.42
CA GLU A 389 -26.18 -25.21 40.24
C GLU A 389 -27.24 -24.13 40.62
N PRO A 390 -28.48 -24.49 41.03
CA PRO A 390 -29.66 -23.72 40.69
C PRO A 390 -29.81 -22.43 41.51
N ALA A 391 -30.13 -21.36 40.77
CA ALA A 391 -30.75 -20.10 41.17
C ALA A 391 -30.83 -19.83 42.69
N VAL A 392 -29.78 -19.18 43.22
CA VAL A 392 -29.91 -18.34 44.42
C VAL A 392 -30.31 -16.93 43.94
N THR A 393 -31.34 -16.39 44.58
CA THR A 393 -32.01 -15.13 44.26
C THR A 393 -31.07 -13.92 44.26
N SER A 394 -31.38 -12.99 43.37
CA SER A 394 -30.54 -11.92 42.82
C SER A 394 -30.01 -10.83 43.76
N ASP A 395 -30.24 -10.90 45.07
CA ASP A 395 -30.10 -9.72 45.93
C ASP A 395 -28.80 -9.68 46.76
N GLU A 396 -28.03 -10.78 46.84
CA GLU A 396 -26.75 -10.79 47.59
C GLU A 396 -25.49 -10.62 46.72
N ALA A 397 -25.61 -10.75 45.39
CA ALA A 397 -24.44 -10.71 44.49
C ALA A 397 -23.91 -9.29 44.20
N LEU A 398 -24.73 -8.26 44.40
CA LEU A 398 -24.35 -6.86 44.13
C LEU A 398 -23.54 -6.24 45.28
N GLU A 399 -23.70 -6.71 46.52
CA GLU A 399 -23.01 -6.13 47.69
C GLU A 399 -21.55 -6.64 47.85
N ILE A 400 -21.22 -7.78 47.23
CA ILE A 400 -19.87 -8.36 47.28
C ILE A 400 -18.96 -7.77 46.20
N ALA A 401 -19.50 -7.39 45.04
CA ALA A 401 -18.72 -6.83 43.94
C ALA A 401 -18.21 -5.40 44.23
N GLU A 402 -18.91 -4.63 45.07
CA GLU A 402 -18.56 -3.24 45.36
C GLU A 402 -17.48 -3.07 46.44
N LYS A 403 -17.19 -4.13 47.23
CA LYS A 403 -16.14 -4.11 48.26
C LYS A 403 -14.76 -4.56 47.82
N VAL A 404 -14.60 -5.11 46.61
CA VAL A 404 -13.33 -5.69 46.14
C VAL A 404 -12.50 -4.70 45.29
N LEU A 405 -13.01 -3.49 45.01
CA LEU A 405 -12.37 -2.55 44.08
C LEU A 405 -11.48 -1.45 44.69
N GLU A 406 -11.14 -1.49 45.98
CA GLU A 406 -10.36 -0.43 46.65
C GLU A 406 -8.95 -0.80 47.14
N GLU A 407 -8.38 -1.96 46.78
CA GLU A 407 -6.98 -2.26 47.10
C GLU A 407 -6.05 -2.12 45.88
N PRO A 408 -4.96 -1.32 45.97
CA PRO A 408 -3.98 -1.20 44.90
C PRO A 408 -3.19 -2.51 44.73
N PRO A 409 -2.75 -2.85 43.49
CA PRO A 409 -2.08 -4.11 43.22
C PRO A 409 -0.75 -4.16 43.97
N SER A 410 -0.72 -4.95 45.04
CA SER A 410 0.50 -5.29 45.76
C SER A 410 1.32 -6.28 44.93
N LEU A 411 2.64 -6.11 45.01
CA LEU A 411 3.66 -6.90 44.36
C LEU A 411 3.39 -8.41 44.54
N VAL A 412 3.05 -9.09 43.44
CA VAL A 412 3.07 -10.55 43.38
C VAL A 412 4.50 -11.00 43.65
N SER A 413 4.72 -11.54 44.84
CA SER A 413 6.01 -12.08 45.28
C SER A 413 6.46 -13.20 44.34
N LYS A 414 7.76 -13.25 44.01
CA LYS A 414 8.36 -14.33 43.19
C LYS A 414 8.03 -15.74 43.71
N GLU A 415 7.80 -15.90 45.00
CA GLU A 415 7.39 -17.18 45.60
C GLU A 415 6.04 -17.68 45.11
N THR A 416 5.11 -16.79 44.72
CA THR A 416 3.79 -17.20 44.20
C THR A 416 3.88 -17.74 42.77
N LEU A 417 4.81 -17.18 41.97
CA LEU A 417 5.04 -17.62 40.58
C LEU A 417 5.69 -19.01 40.51
N GLU A 418 6.62 -19.31 41.42
CA GLU A 418 7.31 -20.62 41.45
C GLU A 418 6.37 -21.78 41.83
N VAL A 419 5.31 -21.51 42.61
CA VAL A 419 4.30 -22.52 42.98
C VAL A 419 3.35 -22.80 41.82
N GLU A 420 2.94 -21.78 41.06
CA GLU A 420 2.10 -21.95 39.87
C GLU A 420 2.83 -22.72 38.76
N ASP A 421 4.08 -22.37 38.47
CA ASP A 421 4.89 -23.06 37.46
C ASP A 421 5.12 -24.54 37.83
N ALA A 422 5.26 -24.86 39.13
CA ALA A 422 5.41 -26.24 39.60
C ALA A 422 4.14 -27.07 39.40
N LEU A 423 2.96 -26.51 39.70
CA LEU A 423 1.66 -27.16 39.50
C LEU A 423 1.36 -27.38 38.01
N GLU A 424 1.64 -26.38 37.17
CA GLU A 424 1.45 -26.51 35.72
C GLU A 424 2.39 -27.56 35.12
N ARG A 425 3.64 -27.63 35.61
CA ARG A 425 4.61 -28.64 35.19
C ARG A 425 4.12 -30.06 35.50
N GLU A 426 3.57 -30.27 36.69
CA GLU A 426 3.05 -31.58 37.10
C GLU A 426 1.82 -31.99 36.28
N ALA A 427 0.90 -31.05 36.02
CA ALA A 427 -0.29 -31.29 35.19
C ALA A 427 0.09 -31.69 33.74
N LEU A 428 1.05 -31.01 33.12
CA LEU A 428 1.54 -31.34 31.78
C LEU A 428 2.26 -32.68 31.73
N LEU A 429 3.08 -32.99 32.75
CA LEU A 429 3.75 -34.28 32.87
C LEU A 429 2.72 -35.41 32.91
N GLN A 430 1.67 -35.27 33.72
CA GLN A 430 0.62 -36.27 33.85
C GLN A 430 -0.15 -36.46 32.53
N GLN A 431 -0.57 -35.37 31.89
CA GLN A 431 -1.31 -35.42 30.63
C GLN A 431 -0.51 -36.08 29.50
N ILE A 432 0.78 -35.74 29.35
CA ILE A 432 1.63 -36.32 28.31
C ILE A 432 1.93 -37.79 28.61
N GLN A 433 2.09 -38.15 29.89
CA GLN A 433 2.35 -39.53 30.30
C GLN A 433 1.15 -40.46 30.07
N GLU A 434 -0.08 -39.95 30.26
CA GLU A 434 -1.31 -40.69 29.95
C GLU A 434 -1.46 -40.95 28.45
N GLU A 435 -1.19 -39.95 27.61
CA GLU A 435 -1.33 -40.07 26.16
C GLU A 435 -0.18 -40.81 25.47
N LEU A 436 1.05 -40.69 25.99
CA LEU A 436 2.27 -41.25 25.39
C LEU A 436 3.05 -42.12 26.40
N PRO A 437 2.46 -43.24 26.87
CA PRO A 437 2.99 -44.04 27.98
C PRO A 437 4.33 -44.73 27.70
N LEU A 438 4.72 -44.88 26.43
CA LEU A 438 6.00 -45.49 26.04
C LEU A 438 7.13 -44.46 25.84
N MET A 439 6.88 -43.16 26.10
CA MET A 439 7.90 -42.12 25.97
C MET A 439 8.93 -42.22 27.12
N PRO A 440 10.25 -42.20 26.84
CA PRO A 440 11.26 -42.22 27.89
C PRO A 440 11.13 -41.00 28.82
N PRO A 441 11.30 -41.15 30.15
CA PRO A 441 11.14 -40.05 31.11
C PRO A 441 12.02 -38.84 30.82
N SER A 442 13.22 -39.07 30.28
CA SER A 442 14.16 -38.01 29.90
C SER A 442 13.70 -37.19 28.68
N ALA A 443 12.95 -37.79 27.76
CA ALA A 443 12.35 -37.09 26.63
C ALA A 443 11.08 -36.34 27.04
N LEU A 444 10.29 -36.94 27.94
CA LEU A 444 9.05 -36.38 28.48
C LEU A 444 9.34 -35.10 29.30
N ASN A 445 10.34 -35.13 30.19
CA ASN A 445 10.77 -33.93 30.94
C ASN A 445 11.24 -32.80 30.00
N LYS A 446 12.06 -33.11 28.99
CA LYS A 446 12.52 -32.11 28.00
C LYS A 446 11.38 -31.51 27.18
N LEU A 447 10.32 -32.28 26.93
CA LEU A 447 9.13 -31.82 26.23
C LEU A 447 8.33 -30.83 27.09
N VAL A 448 8.14 -31.15 28.36
CA VAL A 448 7.44 -30.29 29.32
C VAL A 448 8.20 -29.00 29.57
N ASP A 449 9.53 -29.08 29.76
CA ASP A 449 10.35 -27.88 29.96
C ASP A 449 10.26 -26.92 28.75
N LYS A 450 10.14 -27.46 27.53
CA LYS A 450 9.89 -26.66 26.31
C LYS A 450 8.47 -26.08 26.25
N LEU A 451 7.46 -26.80 26.74
CA LEU A 451 6.07 -26.34 26.75
C LEU A 451 5.82 -25.24 27.80
N ILE A 452 6.53 -25.28 28.93
CA ILE A 452 6.47 -24.24 29.97
C ILE A 452 7.08 -22.91 29.45
N GLN A 453 8.14 -22.99 28.65
CA GLN A 453 8.77 -21.80 28.03
C GLN A 453 7.88 -21.10 26.98
N ILE A 454 6.79 -21.74 26.54
CA ILE A 454 5.87 -21.21 25.54
C ILE A 454 4.68 -20.55 26.24
N SER A 455 4.17 -19.45 25.66
CA SER A 455 3.01 -18.73 26.20
C SER A 455 1.79 -19.66 26.38
N PRO A 456 0.97 -19.47 27.43
CA PRO A 456 -0.16 -20.35 27.75
C PRO A 456 -1.10 -20.59 26.56
N ARG A 457 -1.38 -19.55 25.76
CA ARG A 457 -2.22 -19.65 24.55
C ARG A 457 -1.65 -20.55 23.45
N SER A 458 -0.32 -20.61 23.31
CA SER A 458 0.34 -21.40 22.26
C SER A 458 0.66 -22.81 22.72
N ARG A 459 0.73 -23.02 24.04
CA ARG A 459 1.07 -24.28 24.69
C ARG A 459 0.10 -25.40 24.32
N GLU A 460 -1.21 -25.16 24.42
CA GLU A 460 -2.24 -26.16 24.12
C GLU A 460 -2.25 -26.55 22.63
N GLY A 461 -2.08 -25.58 21.73
CA GLY A 461 -1.96 -25.83 20.30
C GLY A 461 -0.73 -26.65 19.93
N MET A 462 0.41 -26.42 20.61
CA MET A 462 1.62 -27.20 20.39
C MET A 462 1.52 -28.60 20.98
N LEU A 463 0.92 -28.74 22.18
CA LEU A 463 0.65 -30.02 22.82
C LEU A 463 -0.23 -30.90 21.94
N ASN A 464 -1.34 -30.38 21.41
CA ASN A 464 -2.20 -31.12 20.49
C ASN A 464 -1.45 -31.54 19.22
N LYS A 465 -0.67 -30.65 18.60
CA LYS A 465 0.15 -31.01 17.43
C LYS A 465 1.12 -32.15 17.73
N LEU A 466 1.72 -32.15 18.92
CA LEU A 466 2.62 -33.22 19.35
C LEU A 466 1.86 -34.54 19.57
N LEU A 467 0.76 -34.51 20.30
CA LEU A 467 -0.05 -35.70 20.63
C LEU A 467 -0.65 -36.38 19.39
N TYR A 468 -1.01 -35.61 18.36
CA TYR A 468 -1.58 -36.11 17.11
C TYR A 468 -0.57 -36.27 15.96
N SER A 469 0.71 -36.00 16.18
CA SER A 469 1.74 -36.19 15.15
C SER A 469 1.96 -37.66 14.81
N GLU A 470 2.33 -37.98 13.56
CA GLU A 470 2.73 -39.35 13.16
C GLU A 470 3.88 -39.88 14.04
N SER A 471 4.76 -38.99 14.48
CA SER A 471 5.88 -39.30 15.38
C SER A 471 5.45 -39.76 16.77
N SER A 472 4.24 -39.39 17.24
CA SER A 472 3.73 -39.76 18.56
C SER A 472 3.14 -41.17 18.57
N LYS A 473 2.70 -41.70 17.41
CA LYS A 473 2.10 -43.04 17.30
C LYS A 473 2.99 -44.15 17.82
N LYS A 474 4.32 -44.02 17.69
CA LYS A 474 5.29 -44.99 18.22
C LYS A 474 5.37 -45.03 19.75
N PHE A 475 4.83 -44.01 20.42
CA PHE A 475 4.80 -43.91 21.88
C PHE A 475 3.42 -44.20 22.49
N LYS A 476 2.37 -44.33 21.65
CA LYS A 476 1.04 -44.76 22.08
C LYS A 476 1.02 -46.27 22.32
N LYS A 477 0.21 -46.71 23.28
CA LYS A 477 0.01 -48.14 23.52
C LYS A 477 -0.61 -48.78 22.27
N PRO A 478 -0.09 -49.90 21.75
CA PRO A 478 -0.69 -50.57 20.60
C PRO A 478 -2.14 -50.92 20.94
N VAL A 479 -3.08 -50.40 20.16
CA VAL A 479 -4.50 -50.72 20.29
C VAL A 479 -4.63 -52.19 19.93
N GLU A 480 -4.92 -53.01 20.93
CA GLU A 480 -5.16 -54.44 20.75
C GLU A 480 -6.35 -54.60 19.79
N PRO A 481 -6.19 -55.32 18.65
CA PRO A 481 -7.23 -55.41 17.65
C PRO A 481 -8.48 -56.03 18.27
N GLN A 482 -9.55 -55.26 18.38
CA GLN A 482 -10.84 -55.77 18.83
C GLN A 482 -11.27 -56.92 17.92
N PRO A 483 -11.76 -58.04 18.47
CA PRO A 483 -12.22 -59.18 17.68
C PRO A 483 -13.40 -58.74 16.80
N SER A 484 -13.19 -58.85 15.48
CA SER A 484 -14.21 -58.61 14.46
C SER A 484 -15.42 -59.51 14.69
N ALA A 485 -16.58 -58.89 14.91
CA ALA A 485 -17.87 -59.56 15.01
C ALA A 485 -18.20 -60.35 13.72
N PRO A 486 -18.93 -61.48 13.81
CA PRO A 486 -19.18 -62.37 12.69
C PRO A 486 -20.12 -61.73 11.65
N VAL A 487 -19.70 -61.81 10.39
CA VAL A 487 -20.42 -61.40 9.19
C VAL A 487 -21.65 -62.30 8.99
N SER A 488 -22.83 -61.70 9.03
CA SER A 488 -24.12 -62.32 8.68
C SER A 488 -24.27 -62.39 7.16
N VAL A 489 -24.68 -63.57 6.67
CA VAL A 489 -24.98 -63.92 5.27
C VAL A 489 -26.48 -63.73 5.01
N SER A 490 -26.86 -62.98 3.98
CA SER A 490 -28.12 -63.09 3.19
C SER A 490 -28.14 -61.98 2.11
N GLU A 491 -27.93 -62.32 0.84
CA GLU A 491 -28.92 -62.56 -0.24
C GLU A 491 -29.10 -61.34 -1.18
N PRO A 492 -29.44 -61.57 -2.47
CA PRO A 492 -28.85 -60.84 -3.59
C PRO A 492 -29.80 -59.81 -4.23
N ALA A 493 -29.22 -58.79 -4.88
CA ALA A 493 -29.95 -57.81 -5.69
C ALA A 493 -29.28 -57.62 -7.07
N PRO A 494 -30.03 -57.18 -8.10
CA PRO A 494 -29.93 -57.72 -9.46
C PRO A 494 -29.04 -56.91 -10.42
N MET A 495 -28.80 -57.54 -11.58
CA MET A 495 -28.05 -57.07 -12.75
C MET A 495 -28.43 -55.67 -13.23
N PRO A 496 -27.48 -54.86 -13.75
CA PRO A 496 -27.79 -53.74 -14.62
C PRO A 496 -27.91 -54.18 -16.09
N SER A 497 -29.03 -53.80 -16.70
CA SER A 497 -29.40 -53.99 -18.10
C SER A 497 -28.67 -53.03 -19.05
N GLN A 498 -28.36 -53.55 -20.24
CA GLN A 498 -27.92 -52.82 -21.43
C GLN A 498 -29.07 -52.01 -22.04
N THR A 499 -28.78 -50.78 -22.50
CA THR A 499 -29.52 -50.05 -23.55
C THR A 499 -28.62 -48.87 -23.97
N GLU A 500 -27.82 -49.02 -25.03
CA GLU A 500 -28.06 -48.60 -26.43
C GLU A 500 -27.42 -47.24 -26.80
N PRO A 501 -26.94 -47.09 -28.05
CA PRO A 501 -26.03 -46.02 -28.47
C PRO A 501 -26.78 -44.85 -29.12
N ILE A 502 -26.50 -43.62 -28.69
CA ILE A 502 -27.00 -42.42 -29.38
C ILE A 502 -25.96 -41.91 -30.37
N LYS A 503 -26.39 -41.93 -31.64
CA LYS A 503 -25.74 -41.38 -32.84
C LYS A 503 -25.38 -39.91 -32.69
N GLY A 504 -24.25 -39.57 -33.32
CA GLY A 504 -23.71 -38.22 -33.37
C GLY A 504 -24.51 -37.20 -34.16
N VAL A 505 -24.14 -35.95 -33.92
CA VAL A 505 -24.33 -34.82 -34.81
C VAL A 505 -22.97 -34.13 -34.88
N PHE A 506 -22.38 -34.19 -36.07
CA PHE A 506 -21.27 -33.36 -36.50
C PHE A 506 -21.70 -31.89 -36.42
N ASP A 507 -20.88 -31.04 -35.79
CA ASP A 507 -20.87 -29.63 -36.14
C ASP A 507 -19.42 -29.21 -36.38
N GLU A 508 -19.09 -29.11 -37.66
CA GLU A 508 -17.82 -28.65 -38.18
C GLU A 508 -17.80 -27.12 -38.14
N SER A 509 -16.90 -26.55 -37.35
CA SER A 509 -16.54 -25.13 -37.47
C SER A 509 -15.03 -25.03 -37.64
N PRO A 510 -14.53 -24.59 -38.82
CA PRO A 510 -13.14 -24.75 -39.18
C PRO A 510 -12.23 -23.65 -38.59
N LEU A 511 -11.07 -24.11 -38.14
CA LEU A 511 -9.84 -23.33 -38.01
C LEU A 511 -9.50 -22.64 -39.34
N LEU A 512 -9.41 -21.31 -39.34
CA LEU A 512 -8.86 -20.53 -40.45
C LEU A 512 -7.83 -19.51 -39.95
N ARG A 513 -6.57 -19.78 -40.28
CA ARG A 513 -5.49 -18.84 -40.65
C ARG A 513 -4.52 -19.61 -41.55
N PRO A 514 -3.68 -19.00 -42.40
CA PRO A 514 -3.58 -17.60 -42.85
C PRO A 514 -3.49 -17.49 -44.40
N SER A 515 -3.22 -16.28 -44.90
CA SER A 515 -2.62 -15.93 -46.21
C SER A 515 -3.58 -15.53 -47.34
N GLU A 516 -3.22 -14.42 -47.97
CA GLU A 516 -3.65 -13.95 -49.29
C GLU A 516 -5.06 -13.37 -49.43
N LEU A 517 -5.17 -12.05 -49.26
CA LEU A 517 -5.93 -11.24 -50.22
C LEU A 517 -5.20 -9.95 -50.57
N LEU A 518 -5.24 -9.70 -51.87
CA LEU A 518 -4.43 -8.79 -52.66
C LEU A 518 -5.05 -7.39 -52.75
N LYS A 519 -4.15 -6.42 -52.92
CA LYS A 519 -4.22 -5.30 -53.87
C LYS A 519 -5.46 -4.39 -53.80
N VAL A 520 -5.28 -3.23 -53.16
CA VAL A 520 -5.86 -1.98 -53.67
C VAL A 520 -4.72 -1.03 -54.02
N SER A 521 -4.66 -0.75 -55.31
CA SER A 521 -3.81 0.19 -56.02
C SER A 521 -4.09 1.64 -55.62
N LEU A 522 -3.04 2.39 -55.27
CA LEU A 522 -3.01 3.85 -55.38
C LEU A 522 -1.65 4.25 -55.97
N SER A 523 -1.69 4.59 -57.26
CA SER A 523 -0.63 5.24 -58.00
C SER A 523 -0.50 6.68 -57.53
N LEU A 524 0.71 7.09 -57.13
CA LEU A 524 1.08 8.50 -57.06
C LEU A 524 2.54 8.63 -57.53
N GLU A 525 2.69 9.56 -58.46
CA GLU A 525 3.86 9.84 -59.27
C GLU A 525 5.00 10.49 -58.47
N SER A 526 6.22 10.20 -58.94
CA SER A 526 7.47 10.98 -58.92
C SER A 526 7.77 11.95 -57.77
N GLU A 527 8.92 11.75 -57.12
CA GLU A 527 10.14 12.53 -57.42
C GLU A 527 11.36 11.92 -56.68
N ALA A 528 12.47 11.78 -57.40
CA ALA A 528 13.76 11.36 -56.85
C ALA A 528 14.41 12.52 -56.09
N PRO A 529 15.22 12.24 -55.05
CA PRO A 529 16.65 12.47 -55.25
C PRO A 529 17.60 11.47 -54.56
N SER A 530 18.68 11.16 -55.27
CA SER A 530 20.05 10.84 -54.81
C SER A 530 20.28 10.02 -53.53
N GLN A 531 20.80 8.81 -53.73
CA GLN A 531 21.47 7.96 -52.74
C GLN A 531 22.62 8.68 -52.01
N PRO A 532 22.73 8.56 -50.67
CA PRO A 532 24.01 8.70 -49.98
C PRO A 532 24.73 7.34 -49.95
N ALA A 533 26.03 7.39 -50.27
CA ALA A 533 26.94 6.27 -50.32
C ALA A 533 27.09 5.56 -48.96
N ILE A 534 27.06 4.22 -49.00
CA ILE A 534 27.36 3.33 -47.88
C ILE A 534 28.90 3.32 -47.69
N PRO A 535 29.45 3.65 -46.51
CA PRO A 535 30.87 3.51 -46.25
C PRO A 535 31.22 2.04 -45.99
N GLN A 536 32.25 1.56 -46.69
CA GLN A 536 32.84 0.23 -46.49
C GLN A 536 33.48 0.11 -45.09
N PRO A 537 33.43 -1.07 -44.46
CA PRO A 537 34.13 -1.31 -43.20
C PRO A 537 35.66 -1.32 -43.40
N PRO A 538 36.43 -0.71 -42.48
CA PRO A 538 37.89 -0.71 -42.57
C PRO A 538 38.48 -2.11 -42.31
N SER A 539 39.49 -2.44 -43.11
CA SER A 539 40.28 -3.67 -43.05
C SER A 539 41.00 -3.85 -41.70
N PRO A 540 41.35 -5.10 -41.32
CA PRO A 540 41.98 -5.40 -40.03
C PRO A 540 43.39 -4.80 -39.94
N ILE A 541 43.65 -4.10 -38.84
CA ILE A 541 44.98 -3.58 -38.49
C ILE A 541 45.86 -4.76 -38.03
N GLU A 542 46.97 -4.97 -38.74
CA GLU A 542 48.06 -5.87 -38.35
C GLU A 542 48.72 -5.40 -37.04
N ILE A 543 48.54 -6.16 -35.96
CA ILE A 543 49.31 -5.99 -34.72
C ILE A 543 50.64 -6.74 -34.88
N LYS A 544 51.72 -5.97 -34.99
CA LYS A 544 53.10 -6.47 -34.98
C LYS A 544 53.44 -7.11 -33.63
N LYS A 545 53.88 -8.37 -33.68
CA LYS A 545 54.63 -9.07 -32.62
C LYS A 545 55.88 -8.27 -32.22
N PRO A 546 56.16 -8.10 -30.91
CA PRO A 546 57.51 -7.94 -30.42
C PRO A 546 58.12 -9.30 -30.06
N LYS A 547 59.42 -9.37 -30.32
CA LYS A 547 60.34 -10.49 -30.28
C LYS A 547 60.63 -10.94 -28.84
N GLU A 548 60.73 -12.26 -28.66
CA GLU A 548 61.50 -12.89 -27.60
C GLU A 548 62.96 -12.43 -27.64
N GLU A 549 63.51 -12.11 -26.48
CA GLU A 549 64.95 -12.16 -26.25
C GLU A 549 65.19 -12.85 -24.90
N THR A 550 65.90 -13.97 -24.99
CA THR A 550 66.20 -14.93 -23.94
C THR A 550 67.56 -14.58 -23.31
N GLN A 551 67.70 -14.80 -21.99
CA GLN A 551 68.90 -15.24 -21.22
C GLN A 551 69.00 -14.53 -19.84
N PRO A 552 69.74 -15.08 -18.85
CA PRO A 552 69.71 -16.46 -18.38
C PRO A 552 69.59 -16.54 -16.83
N VAL A 553 69.40 -17.78 -16.38
CA VAL A 553 69.36 -18.28 -15.00
C VAL A 553 70.49 -17.74 -14.11
N SER A 554 70.13 -17.22 -12.94
CA SER A 554 71.03 -17.10 -11.77
C SER A 554 70.37 -17.68 -10.53
N THR A 555 70.96 -18.77 -10.07
CA THR A 555 70.75 -19.48 -8.82
C THR A 555 70.94 -18.54 -7.62
N GLN A 556 69.94 -18.39 -6.75
CA GLN A 556 70.14 -17.88 -5.38
C GLN A 556 69.08 -18.44 -4.41
N THR A 557 69.60 -19.30 -3.52
CA THR A 557 69.34 -19.39 -2.08
C THR A 557 67.90 -19.36 -1.56
N ILE A 558 67.48 -20.55 -1.10
CA ILE A 558 66.34 -20.84 -0.22
C ILE A 558 66.42 -19.98 1.05
N PRO A 559 65.39 -19.17 1.38
CA PRO A 559 65.11 -18.74 2.74
C PRO A 559 64.06 -19.66 3.35
N SER A 560 64.41 -20.17 4.51
CA SER A 560 63.63 -20.98 5.43
C SER A 560 62.19 -20.51 5.65
N GLU A 561 61.31 -21.51 5.55
CA GLU A 561 59.98 -21.67 6.16
C GLU A 561 59.64 -20.68 7.29
N PRO A 562 58.62 -19.82 7.11
CA PRO A 562 58.06 -19.07 8.22
C PRO A 562 57.08 -19.96 8.99
N THR A 563 57.48 -20.24 10.23
CA THR A 563 56.67 -20.77 11.33
C THR A 563 55.27 -20.14 11.35
N PRO A 564 54.20 -20.93 11.56
CA PRO A 564 52.84 -20.39 11.64
C PRO A 564 52.70 -19.53 12.90
N ALA A 565 52.45 -18.24 12.69
CA ALA A 565 52.03 -17.32 13.75
C ALA A 565 50.54 -17.56 14.11
N PRO A 566 50.15 -17.26 15.36
CA PRO A 566 49.09 -17.97 16.07
C PRO A 566 47.69 -17.41 15.80
N GLU A 567 46.72 -18.33 15.83
CA GLU A 567 45.32 -18.18 16.23
C GLU A 567 44.70 -16.79 15.99
N LEU A 568 43.99 -16.67 14.86
CA LEU A 568 42.90 -15.72 14.70
C LEU A 568 41.86 -16.03 15.79
N ILE A 569 41.79 -15.14 16.78
CA ILE A 569 40.75 -15.13 17.80
C ILE A 569 39.41 -15.07 17.07
N GLU A 570 38.61 -16.13 17.20
CA GLU A 570 37.21 -16.17 16.79
C GLU A 570 36.44 -15.15 17.64
N GLU A 571 36.44 -13.88 17.23
CA GLU A 571 35.48 -12.90 17.73
C GLU A 571 34.10 -13.33 17.21
N GLY A 572 33.45 -14.21 17.99
CA GLY A 572 32.07 -14.60 17.78
C GLY A 572 31.20 -13.35 17.71
N ILE A 573 30.36 -13.27 16.67
CA ILE A 573 29.45 -12.15 16.50
C ILE A 573 28.37 -12.27 17.58
N THR A 574 28.48 -11.51 18.67
CA THR A 574 27.42 -11.37 19.67
C THR A 574 26.34 -10.45 19.12
N ILE A 575 25.23 -11.05 18.68
CA ILE A 575 24.03 -10.32 18.23
C ILE A 575 23.07 -10.22 19.42
N GLU A 576 22.61 -9.01 19.75
CA GLU A 576 21.57 -8.83 20.77
C GLU A 576 20.24 -9.43 20.28
N GLU A 577 19.48 -10.12 21.14
CA GLU A 577 18.22 -10.81 20.74
C GLU A 577 17.21 -9.90 20.01
N GLY A 578 17.17 -8.61 20.36
CA GLY A 578 16.33 -7.62 19.67
C GLY A 578 16.73 -7.39 18.21
N GLN A 579 18.03 -7.37 17.92
CA GLN A 579 18.55 -7.19 16.56
C GLN A 579 18.24 -8.40 15.68
N VAL A 580 18.30 -9.62 16.25
CA VAL A 580 17.95 -10.84 15.53
C VAL A 580 16.51 -10.73 15.00
N THR A 581 15.58 -10.27 15.83
CA THR A 581 14.17 -10.12 15.43
C THR A 581 14.00 -9.11 14.29
N GLU A 582 14.73 -7.98 14.34
CA GLU A 582 14.67 -6.98 13.28
C GLU A 582 15.31 -7.48 11.96
N VAL A 583 16.45 -8.17 12.02
CA VAL A 583 17.08 -8.80 10.84
C VAL A 583 16.13 -9.83 10.22
N LEU A 584 15.46 -10.64 11.03
CA LEU A 584 14.47 -11.60 10.55
C LEU A 584 13.28 -10.92 9.87
N ASN A 585 12.78 -9.80 10.40
CA ASN A 585 11.70 -9.04 9.75
C ASN A 585 12.10 -8.53 8.37
N PHE A 586 13.35 -8.08 8.20
CA PHE A 586 13.88 -7.68 6.89
C PHE A 586 13.97 -8.86 5.92
N ILE A 587 14.43 -10.02 6.40
CA ILE A 587 14.48 -11.24 5.59
C ILE A 587 13.06 -11.71 5.21
N ASP A 588 12.10 -11.65 6.14
CA ASP A 588 10.71 -12.01 5.88
C ASP A 588 10.05 -11.04 4.86
N SER A 589 10.47 -9.77 4.83
CA SER A 589 10.01 -8.83 3.81
C SER A 589 10.46 -9.22 2.40
N LEU A 590 11.64 -9.81 2.24
CA LEU A 590 12.10 -10.36 0.95
C LEU A 590 11.28 -11.58 0.54
N LEU A 591 10.83 -12.40 1.49
CA LEU A 591 9.94 -13.55 1.20
C LEU A 591 8.53 -13.13 0.77
N GLY A 592 8.18 -11.85 0.91
CA GLY A 592 6.98 -11.27 0.31
C GLY A 592 7.05 -11.15 -1.21
N ILE A 593 8.24 -11.22 -1.80
CA ILE A 593 8.46 -11.19 -3.26
C ILE A 593 8.20 -12.60 -3.81
N PRO A 594 7.15 -12.80 -4.65
CA PRO A 594 6.70 -14.14 -5.05
C PRO A 594 7.75 -14.91 -5.87
N GLU A 595 8.70 -14.22 -6.49
CA GLU A 595 9.81 -14.80 -7.25
C GLU A 595 10.91 -15.37 -6.33
N ILE A 596 11.00 -14.94 -5.07
CA ILE A 596 11.99 -15.45 -4.11
C ILE A 596 11.44 -16.70 -3.42
N LEU A 597 12.01 -17.86 -3.76
CA LEU A 597 11.55 -19.14 -3.25
C LEU A 597 12.13 -19.45 -1.87
N TYR A 598 13.42 -19.17 -1.68
CA TYR A 598 14.14 -19.47 -0.44
C TYR A 598 15.23 -18.44 -0.16
N ILE A 599 15.53 -18.24 1.12
CA ILE A 599 16.58 -17.33 1.59
C ILE A 599 17.43 -18.04 2.65
N ALA A 600 18.72 -17.76 2.66
CA ALA A 600 19.65 -18.12 3.72
C ALA A 600 20.57 -16.95 4.07
N LEU A 601 20.85 -16.79 5.36
CA LEU A 601 21.83 -15.86 5.91
C LEU A 601 23.03 -16.66 6.40
N ILE A 602 24.20 -16.37 5.85
CA ILE A 602 25.39 -17.22 5.98
C ILE A 602 26.62 -16.36 6.28
N ASP A 603 27.54 -16.84 7.10
CA ASP A 603 28.90 -16.26 7.18
C ASP A 603 29.83 -16.82 6.10
N TYR A 604 30.97 -16.15 5.92
CA TYR A 604 32.06 -16.66 5.08
C TYR A 604 32.79 -17.88 5.66
N GLY A 605 32.47 -18.30 6.90
CA GLY A 605 32.92 -19.55 7.52
C GLY A 605 32.08 -20.77 7.14
N GLY A 606 30.92 -20.56 6.51
CA GLY A 606 29.96 -21.59 6.13
C GLY A 606 28.87 -21.88 7.16
N THR A 607 28.84 -21.15 8.26
CA THR A 607 27.78 -21.20 9.27
C THR A 607 26.51 -20.55 8.73
N ILE A 608 25.39 -21.27 8.81
CA ILE A 608 24.08 -20.78 8.40
C ILE A 608 23.35 -20.28 9.64
N PHE A 609 23.11 -18.97 9.73
CA PHE A 609 22.38 -18.34 10.84
C PHE A 609 20.88 -18.48 10.67
N TYR A 610 20.41 -18.36 9.43
CA TYR A 610 19.02 -18.48 9.08
C TYR A 610 18.88 -19.14 7.72
N GLN A 611 17.85 -19.97 7.56
CA GLN A 611 17.48 -20.62 6.33
C GLN A 611 15.98 -20.82 6.35
N THR A 612 15.29 -20.44 5.28
CA THR A 612 13.86 -20.69 5.15
C THR A 612 13.57 -22.19 5.13
N THR A 613 12.69 -22.65 6.02
CA THR A 613 12.40 -24.07 6.26
C THR A 613 11.16 -24.60 5.56
N LYS A 614 10.51 -23.80 4.68
CA LYS A 614 9.17 -24.12 4.15
C LYS A 614 9.06 -25.53 3.56
N GLU A 615 10.12 -26.08 2.98
CA GLU A 615 10.21 -27.49 2.59
C GLU A 615 11.67 -27.98 2.75
N SER A 616 12.03 -28.47 3.94
CA SER A 616 13.42 -28.81 4.31
C SER A 616 14.09 -29.85 3.40
N THR A 617 13.33 -30.60 2.61
CA THR A 617 13.86 -31.59 1.67
C THR A 617 14.34 -30.99 0.35
N LEU A 618 13.90 -29.77 -0.03
CA LEU A 618 14.19 -29.17 -1.33
C LEU A 618 15.24 -28.04 -1.27
N TRP A 619 15.54 -27.55 -0.07
CA TRP A 619 16.47 -26.44 0.15
C TRP A 619 17.30 -26.66 1.41
N ASP A 620 18.16 -27.68 1.40
CA ASP A 620 19.25 -27.85 2.37
C ASP A 620 20.60 -27.56 1.68
N ILE A 621 21.18 -26.42 2.01
CA ILE A 621 22.47 -25.97 1.45
C ILE A 621 23.66 -26.30 2.36
N SER A 622 23.40 -26.84 3.56
CA SER A 622 24.41 -27.02 4.63
C SER A 622 25.66 -27.78 4.18
N LYS A 623 25.49 -28.75 3.27
CA LYS A 623 26.59 -29.58 2.74
C LYS A 623 27.43 -28.87 1.67
N ASP A 624 26.84 -27.89 0.99
CA ASP A 624 27.44 -27.24 -0.19
C ASP A 624 28.01 -25.84 0.15
N THR A 625 27.66 -25.25 1.29
CA THR A 625 28.00 -23.86 1.67
C THR A 625 29.49 -23.54 1.56
N LEU A 626 30.37 -24.37 2.13
CA LEU A 626 31.82 -24.14 2.08
C LEU A 626 32.36 -24.16 0.65
N LYS A 627 31.90 -25.12 -0.16
CA LYS A 627 32.30 -25.24 -1.57
C LYS A 627 31.73 -24.09 -2.40
N PHE A 628 30.51 -23.65 -2.11
CA PHE A 628 29.91 -22.47 -2.70
C PHE A 628 30.74 -21.22 -2.44
N ILE A 629 31.14 -20.97 -1.18
CA ILE A 629 31.98 -19.82 -0.80
C ILE A 629 33.34 -19.88 -1.51
N GLN A 630 33.99 -21.05 -1.55
CA GLN A 630 35.24 -21.24 -2.28
C GLN A 630 35.09 -20.93 -3.78
N ASN A 631 34.03 -21.42 -4.40
CA ASN A 631 33.76 -21.16 -5.82
C ASN A 631 33.47 -19.67 -6.09
N TRP A 632 32.74 -18.99 -5.21
CA TRP A 632 32.48 -17.56 -5.33
C TRP A 632 33.78 -16.76 -5.21
N LYS A 633 34.59 -17.01 -4.17
CA LYS A 633 35.91 -16.36 -4.00
C LYS A 633 36.86 -16.60 -5.18
N ALA A 634 36.80 -17.79 -5.78
CA ALA A 634 37.59 -18.15 -6.95
C ALA A 634 36.98 -17.65 -8.28
N GLN A 635 35.85 -16.94 -8.26
CA GLN A 635 35.09 -16.52 -9.45
C GLN A 635 34.86 -17.68 -10.42
N ALA A 636 34.53 -18.86 -9.88
CA ALA A 636 34.35 -20.05 -10.69
C ALA A 636 33.20 -19.86 -11.69
N PRO A 637 33.31 -20.37 -12.94
CA PRO A 637 32.27 -20.20 -13.96
C PRO A 637 30.95 -20.93 -13.63
N SER A 638 30.96 -21.80 -12.61
CA SER A 638 29.76 -22.47 -12.13
C SER A 638 29.87 -22.80 -10.65
N ILE A 639 28.73 -22.77 -9.96
CA ILE A 639 28.57 -23.17 -8.57
C ILE A 639 27.64 -24.39 -8.47
N TYR A 640 27.69 -25.07 -7.32
CA TYR A 640 26.81 -26.21 -7.01
C TYR A 640 26.12 -25.95 -5.68
N LEU A 641 24.81 -26.11 -5.64
CA LEU A 641 23.96 -25.93 -4.45
C LEU A 641 22.84 -26.98 -4.44
N GLY A 642 22.45 -27.46 -3.26
CA GLY A 642 21.26 -28.30 -3.05
C GLY A 642 21.29 -29.59 -3.85
N ASP A 643 22.03 -30.60 -3.37
CA ASP A 643 22.15 -31.91 -4.02
C ASP A 643 22.74 -31.87 -5.45
N LYS A 644 23.84 -31.12 -5.61
CA LYS A 644 24.64 -31.06 -6.86
C LYS A 644 23.92 -30.39 -8.04
N ILE A 645 22.95 -29.52 -7.80
CA ILE A 645 22.37 -28.69 -8.87
C ILE A 645 23.43 -27.67 -9.32
N LYS A 646 23.82 -27.72 -10.58
CA LYS A 646 24.81 -26.83 -11.18
C LYS A 646 24.16 -25.53 -11.64
N TYR A 647 24.69 -24.39 -11.21
CA TYR A 647 24.31 -23.06 -11.71
C TYR A 647 25.49 -22.44 -12.44
N ALA A 648 25.28 -21.97 -13.67
CA ALA A 648 26.28 -21.24 -14.44
C ALA A 648 26.31 -19.78 -13.96
N VAL A 649 27.49 -19.27 -13.61
CA VAL A 649 27.64 -17.90 -13.11
C VAL A 649 27.49 -16.94 -14.30
N ILE A 650 26.52 -16.02 -14.20
CA ILE A 650 26.28 -14.98 -15.21
C ILE A 650 27.07 -13.73 -14.84
N LYS A 651 27.06 -13.37 -13.56
CA LYS A 651 27.73 -12.18 -13.03
C LYS A 651 28.39 -12.52 -11.71
N THR A 652 29.67 -12.15 -11.57
CA THR A 652 30.41 -12.29 -10.31
C THR A 652 31.26 -11.05 -10.08
N GLU A 653 30.94 -10.35 -9.01
CA GLU A 653 31.61 -9.17 -8.49
C GLU A 653 31.86 -9.41 -6.99
N PRO A 654 32.76 -8.65 -6.35
CA PRO A 654 32.93 -8.70 -4.90
C PRO A 654 31.62 -8.41 -4.15
N GLU A 655 30.78 -7.55 -4.73
CA GLU A 655 29.52 -7.09 -4.14
C GLU A 655 28.31 -7.93 -4.56
N MET A 656 28.45 -8.91 -5.45
CA MET A 656 27.30 -9.66 -5.96
C MET A 656 27.71 -10.91 -6.73
N LEU A 657 26.96 -12.00 -6.55
CA LEU A 657 26.99 -13.17 -7.43
C LEU A 657 25.59 -13.48 -7.94
N ILE A 658 25.47 -13.66 -9.27
CA ILE A 658 24.25 -14.13 -9.94
C ILE A 658 24.61 -15.37 -10.76
N ALA A 659 23.92 -16.47 -10.50
CA ALA A 659 24.07 -17.72 -11.23
C ALA A 659 22.72 -18.29 -11.66
N THR A 660 22.68 -18.93 -12.83
CA THR A 660 21.45 -19.48 -13.42
C THR A 660 21.60 -20.96 -13.71
N ASN A 661 20.58 -21.74 -13.38
CA ASN A 661 20.54 -23.14 -13.76
C ASN A 661 20.09 -23.28 -15.22
N ILE A 662 20.97 -23.84 -16.06
CA ILE A 662 20.70 -24.02 -17.51
C ILE A 662 19.54 -24.98 -17.82
N LYS A 663 19.06 -25.77 -16.84
CA LYS A 663 17.89 -26.64 -17.00
C LYS A 663 16.58 -25.92 -16.63
N GLY A 664 16.63 -24.62 -16.32
CA GLY A 664 15.44 -23.83 -15.98
C GLY A 664 14.89 -24.10 -14.57
N ILE A 665 15.74 -24.52 -13.63
CA ILE A 665 15.34 -24.71 -12.21
C ILE A 665 15.24 -23.36 -11.46
N GLY A 666 15.77 -22.29 -12.05
CA GLY A 666 15.76 -20.94 -11.49
C GLY A 666 17.14 -20.32 -11.39
N HIS A 667 17.24 -19.30 -10.53
CA HIS A 667 18.44 -18.51 -10.32
C HIS A 667 18.89 -18.54 -8.86
N VAL A 668 20.14 -18.18 -8.64
CA VAL A 668 20.74 -17.97 -7.33
C VAL A 668 21.34 -16.58 -7.34
N VAL A 669 20.95 -15.76 -6.36
CA VAL A 669 21.45 -14.40 -6.17
C VAL A 669 22.08 -14.32 -4.78
N THR A 670 23.30 -13.80 -4.71
CA THR A 670 24.05 -13.69 -3.47
C THR A 670 24.58 -12.28 -3.32
N ILE A 671 24.29 -11.63 -2.19
CA ILE A 671 24.70 -10.26 -1.90
C ILE A 671 25.38 -10.22 -0.52
N PRO A 672 26.62 -9.75 -0.41
CA PRO A 672 27.27 -9.53 0.87
C PRO A 672 26.58 -8.41 1.65
N ILE A 673 26.42 -8.62 2.95
CA ILE A 673 25.99 -7.59 3.90
C ILE A 673 27.22 -6.81 4.34
N ASN A 674 28.28 -7.53 4.71
CA ASN A 674 29.56 -7.00 5.15
C ASN A 674 30.68 -8.03 4.91
N ASP A 675 31.86 -7.82 5.46
CA ASP A 675 33.01 -8.71 5.30
C ASP A 675 32.84 -10.09 5.98
N LYS A 676 31.79 -10.24 6.81
CA LYS A 676 31.52 -11.46 7.59
C LYS A 676 30.29 -12.23 7.10
N LEU A 677 29.25 -11.54 6.64
CA LEU A 677 27.92 -12.10 6.34
C LEU A 677 27.45 -11.79 4.91
N PHE A 678 26.64 -12.69 4.35
CA PHE A 678 25.97 -12.50 3.07
C PHE A 678 24.58 -13.15 3.05
N ILE A 679 23.70 -12.63 2.20
CA ILE A 679 22.38 -13.19 1.91
C ILE A 679 22.47 -14.03 0.64
N LEU A 680 22.00 -15.27 0.71
CA LEU A 680 21.85 -16.18 -0.42
C LEU A 680 20.35 -16.39 -0.70
N THR A 681 19.90 -16.10 -1.90
CA THR A 681 18.50 -16.27 -2.31
C THR A 681 18.37 -17.20 -3.50
N LYS A 682 17.34 -18.05 -3.50
CA LYS A 682 16.90 -18.83 -4.65
C LYS A 682 15.72 -18.13 -5.31
N VAL A 683 15.85 -17.83 -6.58
CA VAL A 683 14.81 -17.17 -7.37
C VAL A 683 14.17 -18.16 -8.33
N SER A 684 12.86 -18.06 -8.53
CA SER A 684 12.11 -18.84 -9.52
C SER A 684 12.67 -18.61 -10.94
N LYS A 685 12.36 -19.51 -11.87
CA LYS A 685 12.82 -19.38 -13.27
C LYS A 685 12.11 -18.24 -14.03
N GLU A 686 10.96 -17.80 -13.52
CA GLU A 686 10.20 -16.68 -14.04
C GLU A 686 10.71 -15.33 -13.53
N GLY A 687 11.44 -15.32 -12.40
CA GLY A 687 11.93 -14.10 -11.77
C GLY A 687 13.15 -13.51 -12.48
N ASP A 688 13.18 -12.18 -12.58
CA ASP A 688 14.35 -11.46 -13.08
C ASP A 688 15.43 -11.36 -11.99
N ALA A 689 16.48 -12.16 -12.14
CA ALA A 689 17.57 -12.22 -11.18
C ALA A 689 18.30 -10.89 -10.96
N LEU A 690 18.30 -9.97 -11.94
CA LEU A 690 18.93 -8.65 -11.78
C LEU A 690 18.07 -7.74 -10.91
N LEU A 691 16.75 -7.70 -11.14
CA LEU A 691 15.84 -6.91 -10.31
C LEU A 691 15.82 -7.41 -8.87
N ILE A 692 15.81 -8.74 -8.68
CA ILE A 692 15.88 -9.34 -7.34
C ILE A 692 17.21 -9.02 -6.66
N ALA A 693 18.31 -8.95 -7.41
CA ALA A 693 19.59 -8.55 -6.84
C ALA A 693 19.59 -7.11 -6.31
N ASP A 694 18.95 -6.18 -7.02
CA ASP A 694 18.78 -4.81 -6.56
C ASP A 694 17.97 -4.77 -5.25
N ASP A 695 16.86 -5.51 -5.17
CA ASP A 695 16.02 -5.58 -3.97
C ASP A 695 16.74 -6.20 -2.76
N VAL A 696 17.45 -7.32 -2.98
CA VAL A 696 18.26 -7.96 -1.94
C VAL A 696 19.42 -7.05 -1.51
N SER A 697 19.97 -6.22 -2.41
CA SER A 697 21.04 -5.26 -2.06
C SER A 697 20.56 -4.13 -1.15
N ILE A 698 19.32 -3.67 -1.31
CA ILE A 698 18.72 -2.66 -0.44
C ILE A 698 18.59 -3.23 0.98
N VAL A 699 18.07 -4.46 1.09
CA VAL A 699 17.91 -5.13 2.39
C VAL A 699 19.26 -5.45 3.03
N ALA A 700 20.25 -5.92 2.24
CA ALA A 700 21.60 -6.15 2.74
C ALA A 700 22.25 -4.88 3.29
N LYS A 701 22.06 -3.73 2.62
CA LYS A 701 22.54 -2.41 3.11
C LYS A 701 21.88 -2.01 4.43
N GLN A 702 20.56 -2.18 4.54
CA GLN A 702 19.82 -1.88 5.78
C GLN A 702 20.30 -2.73 6.95
N ILE A 703 20.51 -4.03 6.73
CA ILE A 703 21.05 -4.94 7.75
C ILE A 703 22.48 -4.53 8.12
N ASN A 704 23.32 -4.12 7.16
CA ASN A 704 24.68 -3.66 7.44
C ASN A 704 24.70 -2.38 8.31
N GLU A 705 23.81 -1.42 8.03
CA GLU A 705 23.68 -0.19 8.83
C GLU A 705 23.31 -0.50 10.29
N MET A 706 22.50 -1.53 10.54
CA MET A 706 22.19 -1.98 11.89
C MET A 706 23.41 -2.52 12.64
N PHE A 707 24.31 -3.23 11.93
CA PHE A 707 25.55 -3.72 12.51
C PHE A 707 26.61 -2.63 12.73
N GLN A 708 26.56 -1.52 11.98
CA GLN A 708 27.49 -0.38 12.12
C GLN A 708 27.06 0.65 13.16
N GLY A 709 25.82 0.59 13.64
CA GLY A 709 25.27 1.54 14.63
C GLY A 709 25.82 1.39 16.06
N PHE A 710 26.81 0.53 16.26
CA PHE A 710 27.46 0.16 17.52
C PHE A 710 28.98 0.22 17.35
#